data_AF-A0A3M1WAI5-F1
#
_entry.id   AF-A0A3M1WAI5-F1
#
_cell.length_a   1.000
_cell.length_b   1.000
_cell.length_c   1.000
_cell.angle_alpha   90.00
_cell.angle_beta   90.00
_cell.angle_gamma   90.00
#
_symmetry.space_group_name_H-M   'P 1'
#
loop_
_entity.id
_entity.type
_entity.pdbx_description
1 polymer ?
#
loop_
_entity_poly.entity_id
_entity_poly.type
_entity_poly.pdbx_seq_one_letter_code
_entity_poly.pdbx_strand_id
1 'polypeptide(L)'
;MHFYPRTRLFVVFIALLVSASLSVRLHAYQTKNQVYDPALYKAMKYRLIGPYRGGRVTAVTGIPDEPHTFYMGATGGGVWKTTDAGETWKNVSDGFFGVGSIGAIAVAPSDPNVVYVGTGSACPRGNVSIGDGLYKSTDAGKTWQHVGLARAGQIARVRIHPRDPDLVYVAVLGNVFGPNPERGVFRSTDGGRTWEKILFISEKTGAVDLSMDPHNPRVLYAGMWRVERKPWTLIDGGEEGGVYKTTDGGDTWTKLKGRLPQGLTGRIGVAVSPANSDRVWVLMEAQDGGGVFRSDDAGKTWTRINKERKLLQRHWYYCHIYADPQDENTVYALNTGFYKSIDGGKTFQRIRVPHGDTHDLWINPHDPHILINGNDGGACVSLNGGETWSTQLNQPTAEFYRVTVDHQFPYRVYGAQQDNSTISIPSRSPGGITPKQYWYAVGGGESGHIAVDPRDPNIIYAGNYIGQITRLDRRSGHIRNITTYPQMHDGVAPRDMRYRFQWNAPIRLSPHDPDVLYHTSQYVHRSTDHGQTWEIISPDLTTNNDAYHDLPGGPIQHDHTGVEVYTTIFAFEESPHEPGVLWAGSDDGLVHISRNNGKTWENITPPDMPREGTVNMIELSAHDPGRAFIAVYRYRRNDFHPYIFRTNDYGRTWELLTDGQNGIPENHFVRVVREDPDRKGLLYAGTEFGMYVSFDDGKHWQSLQLNLPRTPITDLIVYEKDLIVATQGRSFWILDDLTPLHQLTDEVARSKAFLFKPRTAYRTRLRGFRGPRAPSNPPEGVTISYYFAEKPDGEVKLEILDAQGRVIRTFSSRKQEEGTASEETPFGPREKKQIPAEAGMNRFSWNLTYPAPKLVKGAVMSLSYTGGPTAPPGTYQVRLTWGDWSQTQSFTVVKDPRWSVSDEDLRAQFKLTMAVLEKLNETHNAIRTIRAVKEQVQAIAERAVNAGYDEAIKRSADALIKKLVAIEEQLIQTKNESRQDPINFPPRLDNQIAYLYTVVNFQDARPTKGCYERFQDLKKELAGHLAELDTVLSKDLGAFNTLLDREHVERVIVPTKK
;
A
#
# COMPACT_ATOMS: atom_id res chain seq x y z
N MET A 1 -4.20 65.40 -13.07
CA MET A 1 -2.88 65.19 -12.43
C MET A 1 -2.67 63.71 -12.21
N HIS A 2 -1.51 63.22 -12.65
CA HIS A 2 -1.09 61.81 -12.67
C HIS A 2 -0.69 61.25 -11.28
N PHE A 3 -0.34 59.95 -11.25
CA PHE A 3 0.09 59.07 -10.14
C PHE A 3 -1.09 58.39 -9.41
N TYR A 4 -1.39 57.09 -9.55
CA TYR A 4 -0.54 55.90 -9.38
C TYR A 4 -1.17 54.64 -10.06
N PRO A 5 -0.42 53.90 -10.91
CA PRO A 5 -0.68 52.46 -11.11
C PRO A 5 0.57 51.58 -10.84
N ARG A 6 1.66 52.15 -10.31
CA ARG A 6 2.93 51.41 -10.17
C ARG A 6 3.02 50.49 -8.95
N THR A 7 2.26 50.72 -7.87
CA THR A 7 2.41 49.96 -6.62
C THR A 7 1.80 48.55 -6.68
N ARG A 8 0.67 48.36 -7.39
CA ARG A 8 0.04 47.03 -7.53
C ARG A 8 0.85 46.08 -8.43
N LEU A 9 1.46 46.58 -9.50
CA LEU A 9 2.35 45.77 -10.34
C LEU A 9 3.63 45.37 -9.57
N PHE A 10 4.17 46.26 -8.73
CA PHE A 10 5.38 45.99 -7.97
C PHE A 10 5.18 44.91 -6.90
N VAL A 11 4.02 44.89 -6.23
CA VAL A 11 3.67 43.86 -5.23
C VAL A 11 3.43 42.50 -5.87
N VAL A 12 2.79 42.44 -7.05
CA VAL A 12 2.62 41.19 -7.82
C VAL A 12 3.96 40.67 -8.34
N PHE A 13 4.86 41.57 -8.77
CA PHE A 13 6.19 41.20 -9.24
C PHE A 13 7.10 40.70 -8.10
N ILE A 14 7.01 41.31 -6.91
CA ILE A 14 7.72 40.81 -5.71
C ILE A 14 7.16 39.47 -5.25
N ALA A 15 5.83 39.27 -5.26
CA ALA A 15 5.23 37.99 -4.90
C ALA A 15 5.66 36.86 -5.87
N LEU A 16 5.72 37.15 -7.17
CA LEU A 16 6.22 36.23 -8.20
C LEU A 16 7.73 35.96 -8.08
N LEU A 17 8.53 36.98 -7.72
CA LEU A 17 9.96 36.81 -7.45
C LEU A 17 10.22 36.01 -6.17
N VAL A 18 9.42 36.20 -5.13
CA VAL A 18 9.52 35.44 -3.87
C VAL A 18 9.10 33.99 -4.10
N SER A 19 8.00 33.72 -4.81
CA SER A 19 7.57 32.35 -5.15
C SER A 19 8.56 31.65 -6.09
N ALA A 20 9.09 32.36 -7.10
CA ALA A 20 10.13 31.84 -7.97
C ALA A 20 11.42 31.58 -7.19
N SER A 21 11.81 32.47 -6.26
CA SER A 21 13.02 32.29 -5.43
C SER A 21 12.90 31.13 -4.44
N LEU A 22 11.72 30.88 -3.87
CA LEU A 22 11.47 29.71 -3.01
C LEU A 22 11.50 28.42 -3.83
N SER A 23 10.90 28.43 -5.02
CA SER A 23 10.89 27.29 -5.95
C SER A 23 12.29 26.95 -6.44
N VAL A 24 13.08 27.97 -6.78
CA VAL A 24 14.48 27.87 -7.20
C VAL A 24 15.37 27.43 -6.04
N ARG A 25 15.13 27.88 -4.80
CA ARG A 25 15.89 27.40 -3.62
C ARG A 25 15.55 25.94 -3.27
N LEU A 26 14.30 25.51 -3.38
CA LEU A 26 13.90 24.11 -3.20
C LEU A 26 14.45 23.20 -4.30
N HIS A 27 14.42 23.63 -5.57
CA HIS A 27 15.06 22.91 -6.67
C HIS A 27 16.58 22.88 -6.54
N ALA A 28 17.24 24.00 -6.20
CA ALA A 28 18.68 24.07 -6.02
C ALA A 28 19.17 23.23 -4.82
N TYR A 29 18.37 23.18 -3.75
CA TYR A 29 18.63 22.34 -2.58
C TYR A 29 18.48 20.84 -2.90
N GLN A 30 17.46 20.45 -3.67
CA GLN A 30 17.34 19.07 -4.17
C GLN A 30 18.50 18.68 -5.11
N THR A 31 18.99 19.59 -5.96
CA THR A 31 20.11 19.27 -6.86
C THR A 31 21.46 19.11 -6.17
N LYS A 32 21.64 19.65 -4.95
CA LYS A 32 22.93 19.58 -4.23
C LYS A 32 23.16 18.23 -3.54
N ASN A 33 22.08 17.57 -3.09
CA ASN A 33 22.13 16.28 -2.38
C ASN A 33 21.73 15.09 -3.26
N GLN A 34 21.49 15.33 -4.54
CA GLN A 34 21.16 14.30 -5.51
C GLN A 34 22.46 13.67 -6.03
N VAL A 35 22.75 12.44 -5.62
CA VAL A 35 23.89 11.66 -6.11
C VAL A 35 23.61 11.18 -7.54
N TYR A 36 22.40 10.66 -7.79
CA TYR A 36 21.96 10.21 -9.12
C TYR A 36 20.63 10.85 -9.51
N ASP A 37 20.45 11.19 -10.79
CA ASP A 37 19.18 11.70 -11.30
C ASP A 37 18.03 10.69 -11.07
N PRO A 38 16.92 11.08 -10.40
CA PRO A 38 15.73 10.24 -10.27
C PRO A 38 15.22 9.68 -11.59
N ALA A 39 15.49 10.32 -12.74
CA ALA A 39 15.22 9.77 -14.06
C ALA A 39 15.79 8.35 -14.26
N LEU A 40 16.89 8.00 -13.59
CA LEU A 40 17.51 6.67 -13.62
C LEU A 40 16.71 5.58 -12.90
N TYR A 41 15.75 5.92 -12.04
CA TYR A 41 14.99 4.92 -11.27
C TYR A 41 13.49 5.22 -11.09
N LYS A 42 12.99 6.39 -11.52
CA LYS A 42 11.60 6.84 -11.31
C LYS A 42 10.51 5.96 -11.93
N ALA A 43 10.87 5.06 -12.85
CA ALA A 43 9.94 4.10 -13.46
C ALA A 43 9.73 2.84 -12.60
N MET A 44 10.49 2.67 -11.52
CA MET A 44 10.21 1.66 -10.51
C MET A 44 8.90 2.00 -9.78
N LYS A 45 8.22 0.98 -9.24
CA LYS A 45 6.92 1.16 -8.57
C LYS A 45 6.80 0.25 -7.36
N TYR A 46 6.35 0.83 -6.25
CA TYR A 46 5.87 0.09 -5.09
C TYR A 46 4.54 -0.57 -5.39
N ARG A 47 4.37 -1.78 -4.88
CA ARG A 47 3.17 -2.60 -5.00
C ARG A 47 2.52 -2.79 -3.63
N LEU A 48 1.27 -2.38 -3.49
CA LEU A 48 0.45 -2.67 -2.31
C LEU A 48 0.12 -4.18 -2.28
N ILE A 49 0.58 -4.86 -1.24
CA ILE A 49 0.34 -6.30 -1.03
C ILE A 49 -0.74 -6.57 0.02
N GLY A 50 -1.28 -5.53 0.65
CA GLY A 50 -2.32 -5.63 1.67
C GLY A 50 -1.74 -5.78 3.09
N PRO A 51 -2.56 -6.19 4.07
CA PRO A 51 -3.95 -6.59 3.91
C PRO A 51 -4.88 -5.42 3.54
N TYR A 52 -6.02 -5.74 2.94
CA TYR A 52 -7.19 -4.84 2.85
C TYR A 52 -8.05 -5.05 4.10
N ARG A 53 -7.50 -4.71 5.26
CA ARG A 53 -8.14 -4.74 6.57
C ARG A 53 -8.03 -3.35 7.17
N GLY A 54 -9.16 -2.79 7.59
CA GLY A 54 -9.21 -1.45 8.14
C GLY A 54 -8.34 -1.30 9.38
N GLY A 55 -7.95 -0.06 9.61
CA GLY A 55 -7.23 0.43 10.78
C GLY A 55 -7.90 1.73 11.22
N ARG A 56 -7.34 2.42 12.22
CA ARG A 56 -8.07 3.45 12.95
C ARG A 56 -8.51 4.63 12.09
N VAL A 57 -9.81 4.94 12.19
CA VAL A 57 -10.48 6.08 11.55
C VAL A 57 -11.04 7.02 12.62
N THR A 58 -10.64 8.30 12.56
CA THR A 58 -11.06 9.33 13.53
C THR A 58 -11.86 10.47 12.92
N ALA A 59 -12.14 10.41 11.62
CA ALA A 59 -12.96 11.41 10.93
C ALA A 59 -13.86 10.72 9.90
N VAL A 60 -15.16 10.97 9.94
CA VAL A 60 -16.14 10.49 8.95
C VAL A 60 -17.17 11.57 8.64
N THR A 61 -17.67 11.58 7.42
CA THR A 61 -18.79 12.45 7.04
C THR A 61 -19.52 11.88 5.83
N GLY A 62 -20.79 12.24 5.67
CA GLY A 62 -21.61 11.88 4.52
C GLY A 62 -22.15 13.12 3.81
N ILE A 63 -22.87 12.89 2.71
CA ILE A 63 -23.57 13.95 1.98
C ILE A 63 -25.08 13.70 2.20
N PRO A 64 -25.84 14.68 2.74
CA PRO A 64 -27.26 14.48 3.07
C PRO A 64 -28.10 13.95 1.90
N ASP A 65 -27.89 14.50 0.70
CA ASP A 65 -28.67 14.18 -0.50
C ASP A 65 -28.11 12.99 -1.31
N GLU A 66 -26.95 12.44 -0.94
CA GLU A 66 -26.35 11.28 -1.58
C GLU A 66 -26.20 10.13 -0.56
N PRO A 67 -27.26 9.32 -0.34
CA PRO A 67 -27.33 8.36 0.77
C PRO A 67 -26.27 7.24 0.74
N HIS A 68 -25.53 7.11 -0.36
CA HIS A 68 -24.46 6.11 -0.52
C HIS A 68 -23.05 6.72 -0.59
N THR A 69 -22.93 8.04 -0.48
CA THR A 69 -21.64 8.75 -0.58
C THR A 69 -21.12 9.16 0.79
N PHE A 70 -19.92 8.68 1.13
CA PHE A 70 -19.28 8.98 2.41
C PHE A 70 -17.77 9.18 2.25
N TYR A 71 -17.19 9.87 3.23
CA TYR A 71 -15.75 10.07 3.38
C TYR A 71 -15.29 9.51 4.71
N MET A 72 -14.07 8.95 4.73
CA MET A 72 -13.35 8.61 5.95
C MET A 72 -11.93 9.17 5.94
N GLY A 73 -11.43 9.53 7.12
CA GLY A 73 -10.07 9.96 7.39
C GLY A 73 -9.38 9.01 8.36
N ALA A 74 -8.37 8.32 7.86
CA ALA A 74 -7.58 7.37 8.65
C ALA A 74 -6.43 8.08 9.39
N THR A 75 -5.98 7.53 10.52
CA THR A 75 -4.96 8.18 11.37
C THR A 75 -3.52 8.13 10.84
N GLY A 76 -3.28 7.38 9.77
CA GLY A 76 -2.06 7.46 8.95
C GLY A 76 -2.30 7.05 7.48
N GLY A 77 -3.56 6.91 7.06
CA GLY A 77 -3.96 6.32 5.78
C GLY A 77 -4.56 7.28 4.75
N GLY A 78 -4.65 8.56 5.07
CA GLY A 78 -5.21 9.61 4.23
C GLY A 78 -6.74 9.61 4.18
N VAL A 79 -7.30 10.28 3.17
CA VAL A 79 -8.74 10.45 2.96
C VAL A 79 -9.24 9.46 1.91
N TRP A 80 -10.37 8.84 2.20
CA TRP A 80 -11.02 7.88 1.31
C TRP A 80 -12.48 8.25 1.09
N LYS A 81 -12.99 7.95 -0.11
CA LYS A 81 -14.37 8.16 -0.53
C LYS A 81 -15.01 6.85 -0.97
N THR A 82 -16.27 6.65 -0.59
CA THR A 82 -17.16 5.61 -1.13
C THR A 82 -18.36 6.28 -1.80
N THR A 83 -18.94 5.63 -2.80
CA THR A 83 -20.22 6.02 -3.45
C THR A 83 -21.20 4.85 -3.52
N ASP A 84 -20.93 3.79 -2.76
CA ASP A 84 -21.68 2.54 -2.70
C ASP A 84 -21.86 2.07 -1.24
N ALA A 85 -22.03 3.03 -0.33
CA ALA A 85 -22.32 2.79 1.09
C ALA A 85 -21.28 1.92 1.81
N GLY A 86 -19.99 2.14 1.51
CA GLY A 86 -18.88 1.49 2.20
C GLY A 86 -18.50 0.12 1.63
N GLU A 87 -19.08 -0.29 0.49
CA GLU A 87 -18.69 -1.51 -0.21
C GLU A 87 -17.31 -1.35 -0.87
N THR A 88 -17.04 -0.25 -1.58
CA THR A 88 -15.73 0.14 -2.10
C THR A 88 -15.23 1.44 -1.46
N TRP A 89 -13.91 1.55 -1.27
CA TRP A 89 -13.25 2.79 -0.85
C TRP A 89 -12.15 3.15 -1.85
N LYS A 90 -12.14 4.42 -2.29
CA LYS A 90 -11.09 4.99 -3.14
C LYS A 90 -10.36 6.08 -2.38
N ASN A 91 -9.03 6.01 -2.33
CA ASN A 91 -8.24 7.09 -1.74
C ASN A 91 -8.33 8.32 -2.65
N VAL A 92 -8.53 9.48 -2.02
CA VAL A 92 -8.70 10.78 -2.69
C VAL A 92 -7.66 11.81 -2.26
N SER A 93 -6.72 11.45 -1.38
CA SER A 93 -5.67 12.35 -0.86
C SER A 93 -4.28 12.13 -1.48
N ASP A 94 -3.99 10.93 -1.97
CA ASP A 94 -2.69 10.55 -2.51
C ASP A 94 -2.29 11.46 -3.68
N GLY A 95 -1.04 11.94 -3.66
CA GLY A 95 -0.52 12.89 -4.65
C GLY A 95 -0.75 14.36 -4.31
N PHE A 96 -1.57 14.67 -3.29
CA PHE A 96 -1.84 16.05 -2.85
C PHE A 96 -1.38 16.33 -1.41
N PHE A 97 -1.58 15.38 -0.50
CA PHE A 97 -1.31 15.59 0.93
C PHE A 97 0.16 15.29 1.26
N GLY A 98 0.75 16.10 2.15
CA GLY A 98 2.09 15.88 2.71
C GLY A 98 2.16 14.84 3.82
N VAL A 99 1.02 14.51 4.44
CA VAL A 99 0.90 13.59 5.59
C VAL A 99 -0.31 12.67 5.47
N GLY A 100 -0.28 11.55 6.20
CA GLY A 100 -1.35 10.55 6.19
C GLY A 100 -2.37 10.65 7.34
N SER A 101 -2.09 11.42 8.39
CA SER A 101 -2.94 11.48 9.59
C SER A 101 -4.08 12.47 9.42
N ILE A 102 -5.33 12.02 9.57
CA ILE A 102 -6.52 12.85 9.41
C ILE A 102 -7.28 12.97 10.74
N GLY A 103 -7.58 14.21 11.16
CA GLY A 103 -8.30 14.50 12.39
C GLY A 103 -9.73 15.00 12.19
N ALA A 104 -10.04 15.62 11.04
CA ALA A 104 -11.37 16.12 10.75
C ALA A 104 -11.67 16.14 9.25
N ILE A 105 -12.93 15.91 8.87
CA ILE A 105 -13.45 16.08 7.52
C ILE A 105 -14.81 16.77 7.62
N ALA A 106 -15.05 17.78 6.78
CA ALA A 106 -16.36 18.40 6.64
C ALA A 106 -16.67 18.66 5.17
N VAL A 107 -17.90 18.32 4.76
CA VAL A 107 -18.47 18.68 3.45
C VAL A 107 -19.40 19.86 3.65
N ALA A 108 -19.34 20.85 2.75
CA ALA A 108 -20.19 22.03 2.86
C ALA A 108 -21.67 21.66 2.55
N PRO A 109 -22.63 21.96 3.44
CA PRO A 109 -24.04 21.66 3.20
C PRO A 109 -24.63 22.37 1.98
N SER A 110 -24.12 23.56 1.65
CA SER A 110 -24.57 24.37 0.52
C SER A 110 -23.97 23.94 -0.83
N ASP A 111 -22.87 23.20 -0.83
CA ASP A 111 -22.19 22.71 -2.04
C ASP A 111 -21.33 21.48 -1.71
N PRO A 112 -21.81 20.26 -2.00
CA PRO A 112 -21.07 19.03 -1.72
C PRO A 112 -19.74 18.87 -2.48
N ASN A 113 -19.43 19.75 -3.44
CA ASN A 113 -18.11 19.78 -4.06
C ASN A 113 -17.03 20.38 -3.14
N VAL A 114 -17.44 21.20 -2.16
CA VAL A 114 -16.50 21.84 -1.23
C VAL A 114 -16.29 20.95 -0.03
N VAL A 115 -15.05 20.47 0.13
CA VAL A 115 -14.64 19.59 1.23
C VAL A 115 -13.42 20.17 1.91
N TYR A 116 -13.44 20.26 3.24
CA TYR A 116 -12.29 20.64 4.06
C TYR A 116 -11.82 19.45 4.89
N VAL A 117 -10.50 19.29 4.98
CA VAL A 117 -9.85 18.22 5.73
C VAL A 117 -8.78 18.81 6.63
N GLY A 118 -8.88 18.52 7.93
CA GLY A 118 -7.85 18.81 8.91
C GLY A 118 -6.98 17.59 9.17
N THR A 119 -5.66 17.77 9.09
CA THR A 119 -4.70 16.71 9.36
C THR A 119 -4.33 16.64 10.86
N GLY A 120 -3.79 15.50 11.28
CA GLY A 120 -3.41 15.18 12.65
C GLY A 120 -4.59 14.74 13.52
N SER A 121 -4.65 13.45 13.84
CA SER A 121 -5.72 12.88 14.67
C SER A 121 -5.77 13.50 16.08
N ALA A 122 -6.94 14.02 16.48
CA ALA A 122 -7.15 14.64 17.79
C ALA A 122 -7.55 13.66 18.91
N CYS A 123 -7.34 12.35 18.70
CA CYS A 123 -7.38 11.31 19.73
C CYS A 123 -5.93 10.88 20.06
N PRO A 124 -5.16 11.67 20.83
CA PRO A 124 -3.71 11.56 20.88
C PRO A 124 -3.23 10.39 21.73
N ARG A 125 -3.03 9.22 21.13
CA ARG A 125 -2.32 8.08 21.74
C ARG A 125 -0.80 8.31 21.74
N GLY A 126 -0.04 7.58 22.55
CA GLY A 126 1.41 7.78 22.74
C GLY A 126 2.29 7.63 21.48
N ASN A 127 1.74 7.07 20.39
CA ASN A 127 2.36 6.88 19.08
C ASN A 127 1.63 7.64 17.94
N VAL A 128 0.84 8.67 18.26
CA VAL A 128 0.05 9.42 17.28
C VAL A 128 0.95 10.21 16.31
N SER A 129 0.58 10.20 15.03
CA SER A 129 1.19 11.02 13.99
C SER A 129 0.71 12.47 14.05
N ILE A 130 1.55 13.39 13.59
CA ILE A 130 1.21 14.82 13.51
C ILE A 130 0.57 15.18 12.17
N GLY A 131 -0.24 16.24 12.18
CA GLY A 131 -0.75 16.90 10.98
C GLY A 131 0.14 18.05 10.53
N ASP A 132 -0.10 18.47 9.29
CA ASP A 132 0.50 19.58 8.55
C ASP A 132 -0.53 20.67 8.16
N GLY A 133 -1.73 20.69 8.73
CA GLY A 133 -2.72 21.76 8.56
C GLY A 133 -3.99 21.36 7.81
N LEU A 134 -4.57 22.32 7.07
CA LEU A 134 -5.88 22.17 6.45
C LEU A 134 -5.77 22.08 4.92
N TYR A 135 -6.57 21.19 4.32
CA TYR A 135 -6.73 21.06 2.87
C TYR A 135 -8.17 21.35 2.46
N LYS A 136 -8.34 21.96 1.28
CA LYS A 136 -9.64 22.23 0.64
C LYS A 136 -9.71 21.57 -0.73
N SER A 137 -10.85 20.96 -1.04
CA SER A 137 -11.25 20.59 -2.39
C SER A 137 -12.49 21.39 -2.79
N THR A 138 -12.63 21.68 -4.08
CA THR A 138 -13.82 22.30 -4.68
C THR A 138 -14.40 21.44 -5.80
N ASP A 139 -14.03 20.16 -5.85
CA ASP A 139 -14.45 19.20 -6.87
C ASP A 139 -14.73 17.80 -6.27
N ALA A 140 -15.22 17.81 -5.02
CA ALA A 140 -15.59 16.62 -4.24
C ALA A 140 -14.43 15.66 -3.95
N GLY A 141 -13.20 16.18 -3.86
CA GLY A 141 -11.98 15.46 -3.52
C GLY A 141 -11.20 14.93 -4.72
N LYS A 142 -11.45 15.40 -5.95
CA LYS A 142 -10.62 15.00 -7.11
C LYS A 142 -9.28 15.73 -7.09
N THR A 143 -9.27 16.97 -6.63
CA THR A 143 -8.07 17.79 -6.41
C THR A 143 -8.15 18.51 -5.06
N TRP A 144 -6.98 18.84 -4.51
CA TRP A 144 -6.85 19.49 -3.20
C TRP A 144 -5.82 20.60 -3.20
N GLN A 145 -6.04 21.60 -2.36
CA GLN A 145 -5.12 22.68 -2.06
C GLN A 145 -4.86 22.73 -0.57
N HIS A 146 -3.60 22.90 -0.17
CA HIS A 146 -3.25 23.25 1.21
C HIS A 146 -3.65 24.71 1.48
N VAL A 147 -4.47 24.92 2.52
CA VAL A 147 -5.10 26.21 2.85
C VAL A 147 -4.72 26.67 4.26
N GLY A 148 -3.51 26.38 4.73
CA GLY A 148 -2.95 26.98 5.95
C GLY A 148 -3.00 26.11 7.21
N LEU A 149 -2.76 26.74 8.37
CA LEU A 149 -2.62 26.08 9.68
C LEU A 149 -1.49 25.03 9.74
N ALA A 150 -0.39 25.29 9.04
CA ALA A 150 0.67 24.30 8.83
C ALA A 150 1.36 23.77 10.11
N ARG A 151 1.22 24.46 11.25
CA ARG A 151 1.81 24.05 12.53
C ARG A 151 0.75 23.78 13.60
N ALA A 152 -0.51 23.61 13.18
CA ALA A 152 -1.62 23.27 14.06
C ALA A 152 -1.43 21.92 14.79
N GLY A 153 -0.65 20.99 14.23
CA GLY A 153 -0.48 19.67 14.81
C GLY A 153 -1.75 18.84 14.64
N GLN A 154 -2.62 18.79 15.66
CA GLN A 154 -3.87 18.04 15.64
C GLN A 154 -5.08 18.96 15.41
N ILE A 155 -5.84 18.71 14.33
CA ILE A 155 -7.11 19.40 14.03
C ILE A 155 -8.27 18.49 14.38
N ALA A 156 -9.09 18.92 15.34
CA ALA A 156 -10.13 18.07 15.93
C ALA A 156 -11.47 18.16 15.20
N ARG A 157 -11.85 19.36 14.73
CA ARG A 157 -13.13 19.60 14.05
C ARG A 157 -13.02 20.70 13.01
N VAL A 158 -13.81 20.54 11.94
CA VAL A 158 -14.12 21.58 10.97
C VAL A 158 -15.63 21.78 10.93
N ARG A 159 -16.09 23.03 10.93
CA ARG A 159 -17.49 23.41 10.77
C ARG A 159 -17.61 24.45 9.67
N ILE A 160 -18.46 24.16 8.69
CA ILE A 160 -18.70 25.02 7.53
C ILE A 160 -20.06 25.66 7.72
N HIS A 161 -20.18 26.95 7.44
CA HIS A 161 -21.45 27.65 7.55
C HIS A 161 -22.50 27.02 6.59
N PRO A 162 -23.75 26.77 7.04
CA PRO A 162 -24.72 25.98 6.26
C PRO A 162 -25.12 26.57 4.89
N ARG A 163 -24.87 27.86 4.68
CA ARG A 163 -25.22 28.61 3.46
C ARG A 163 -24.05 29.30 2.78
N ASP A 164 -22.85 29.17 3.34
CA ASP A 164 -21.65 29.85 2.82
C ASP A 164 -20.42 28.92 2.98
N PRO A 165 -19.92 28.31 1.90
CA PRO A 165 -18.81 27.36 1.96
C PRO A 165 -17.44 28.03 2.23
N ASP A 166 -17.35 29.36 2.19
CA ASP A 166 -16.12 30.11 2.45
C ASP A 166 -16.01 30.59 3.91
N LEU A 167 -17.12 30.61 4.65
CA LEU A 167 -17.15 30.84 6.09
C LEU A 167 -16.97 29.52 6.85
N VAL A 168 -15.77 29.31 7.39
CA VAL A 168 -15.34 28.04 7.99
C VAL A 168 -14.67 28.27 9.35
N TYR A 169 -14.96 27.39 10.29
CA TYR A 169 -14.40 27.36 11.63
C TYR A 169 -13.62 26.06 11.87
N VAL A 170 -12.48 26.16 12.53
CA VAL A 170 -11.59 25.02 12.79
C VAL A 170 -11.23 24.98 14.27
N ALA A 171 -11.48 23.83 14.91
CA ALA A 171 -11.02 23.53 16.26
C ALA A 171 -9.63 22.88 16.18
N VAL A 172 -8.63 23.57 16.70
CA VAL A 172 -7.24 23.11 16.73
C VAL A 172 -6.86 22.73 18.15
N LEU A 173 -6.58 21.44 18.33
CA LEU A 173 -6.09 20.91 19.60
C LEU A 173 -4.64 21.35 19.83
N GLY A 174 -3.84 21.45 18.76
CA GLY A 174 -2.41 21.81 18.85
C GLY A 174 -1.51 20.58 18.84
N ASN A 175 -0.21 20.80 18.58
CA ASN A 175 0.83 19.78 18.77
C ASN A 175 0.85 19.27 20.22
N VAL A 176 0.47 18.01 20.43
CA VAL A 176 0.40 17.39 21.76
C VAL A 176 1.75 17.10 22.40
N PHE A 177 2.88 17.22 21.70
CA PHE A 177 4.20 16.90 22.27
C PHE A 177 4.89 18.08 22.99
N GLY A 178 4.31 19.28 22.92
CA GLY A 178 4.80 20.46 23.64
C GLY A 178 3.88 21.69 23.51
N PRO A 179 4.33 22.86 24.02
CA PRO A 179 3.64 24.14 23.83
C PRO A 179 3.48 24.47 22.35
N ASN A 180 2.30 24.97 21.97
CA ASN A 180 1.96 25.30 20.59
C ASN A 180 1.08 26.57 20.54
N PRO A 181 1.51 27.65 19.85
CA PRO A 181 0.73 28.87 19.75
C PRO A 181 -0.45 28.77 18.78
N GLU A 182 -0.50 27.78 17.89
CA GLU A 182 -1.59 27.53 16.94
C GLU A 182 -2.73 26.69 17.53
N ARG A 183 -2.90 26.69 18.85
CA ARG A 183 -4.08 26.14 19.54
C ARG A 183 -5.28 27.08 19.48
N GLY A 184 -6.50 26.53 19.60
CA GLY A 184 -7.73 27.31 19.76
C GLY A 184 -8.75 27.13 18.66
N VAL A 185 -9.65 28.10 18.50
CA VAL A 185 -10.62 28.13 17.39
C VAL A 185 -10.18 29.19 16.38
N PHE A 186 -10.16 28.79 15.11
CA PHE A 186 -9.86 29.66 13.99
C PHE A 186 -11.08 29.83 13.10
N ARG A 187 -11.21 31.00 12.48
CA ARG A 187 -12.24 31.35 11.49
C ARG A 187 -11.58 31.80 10.21
N SER A 188 -12.13 31.37 9.08
CA SER A 188 -11.87 31.92 7.75
C SER A 188 -13.18 32.45 7.20
N THR A 189 -13.13 33.59 6.52
CA THR A 189 -14.27 34.17 5.77
C THR A 189 -14.01 34.19 4.26
N ASP A 190 -12.92 33.59 3.79
CA ASP A 190 -12.48 33.61 2.39
C ASP A 190 -12.10 32.21 1.86
N GLY A 191 -12.65 31.17 2.50
CA GLY A 191 -12.47 29.79 2.10
C GLY A 191 -11.09 29.21 2.40
N GLY A 192 -10.40 29.72 3.43
CA GLY A 192 -9.14 29.22 3.96
C GLY A 192 -7.91 29.95 3.42
N ARG A 193 -8.07 31.06 2.69
CA ARG A 193 -6.91 31.85 2.24
C ARG A 193 -6.28 32.59 3.41
N THR A 194 -7.10 33.04 4.36
CA THR A 194 -6.65 33.65 5.61
C THR A 194 -7.38 33.07 6.81
N TRP A 195 -6.72 33.09 7.97
CA TRP A 195 -7.25 32.54 9.22
C TRP A 195 -7.09 33.55 10.35
N GLU A 196 -8.20 33.79 11.05
CA GLU A 196 -8.26 34.57 12.27
C GLU A 196 -8.37 33.63 13.48
N LYS A 197 -7.53 33.84 14.50
CA LYS A 197 -7.65 33.10 15.76
C LYS A 197 -8.67 33.80 16.65
N ILE A 198 -9.84 33.21 16.80
CA ILE A 198 -11.01 33.83 17.44
C ILE A 198 -11.26 33.35 18.88
N LEU A 199 -10.65 32.22 19.28
CA LEU A 199 -10.62 31.76 20.67
C LEU A 199 -9.25 31.18 21.00
N PHE A 200 -8.59 31.71 22.03
CA PHE A 200 -7.29 31.23 22.50
C PHE A 200 -7.25 31.29 24.03
N ILE A 201 -6.74 30.23 24.66
CA ILE A 201 -6.61 30.13 26.12
C ILE A 201 -5.14 30.17 26.51
N SER A 202 -4.34 29.23 26.01
CA SER A 202 -2.90 29.17 26.25
C SER A 202 -2.23 28.25 25.22
N GLU A 203 -0.90 28.18 25.24
CA GLU A 203 -0.14 27.26 24.36
C GLU A 203 -0.25 25.78 24.76
N LYS A 204 -0.95 25.48 25.87
CA LYS A 204 -1.16 24.12 26.41
C LYS A 204 -2.61 23.65 26.29
N THR A 205 -3.54 24.57 26.06
CA THR A 205 -4.99 24.32 26.04
C THR A 205 -5.55 24.65 24.67
N GLY A 206 -6.05 23.63 23.95
CA GLY A 206 -6.60 23.75 22.59
C GLY A 206 -8.06 23.36 22.48
N ALA A 207 -8.66 23.60 21.31
CA ALA A 207 -10.05 23.23 21.05
C ALA A 207 -10.12 21.77 20.57
N VAL A 208 -10.86 20.93 21.29
CA VAL A 208 -11.01 19.49 20.99
C VAL A 208 -12.36 19.14 20.36
N ASP A 209 -13.35 20.03 20.50
CA ASP A 209 -14.64 19.88 19.84
C ASP A 209 -15.27 21.24 19.54
N LEU A 210 -16.13 21.28 18.53
CA LEU A 210 -16.82 22.48 18.09
C LEU A 210 -18.20 22.11 17.53
N SER A 211 -19.25 22.73 18.05
CA SER A 211 -20.63 22.52 17.64
C SER A 211 -21.23 23.85 17.16
N MET A 212 -21.91 23.82 16.02
CA MET A 212 -22.57 24.99 15.43
C MET A 212 -24.07 24.73 15.41
N ASP A 213 -24.86 25.72 15.82
CA ASP A 213 -26.30 25.65 15.69
C ASP A 213 -26.70 25.81 14.21
N PRO A 214 -27.34 24.80 13.59
CA PRO A 214 -27.68 24.86 12.17
C PRO A 214 -28.78 25.89 11.85
N HIS A 215 -29.60 26.29 12.83
CA HIS A 215 -30.64 27.29 12.64
C HIS A 215 -30.13 28.73 12.81
N ASN A 216 -29.11 28.91 13.66
CA ASN A 216 -28.45 30.19 13.86
C ASN A 216 -26.94 29.99 13.93
N PRO A 217 -26.24 29.98 12.78
CA PRO A 217 -24.81 29.65 12.72
C PRO A 217 -23.89 30.73 13.32
N ARG A 218 -24.43 31.82 13.87
CA ARG A 218 -23.69 32.74 14.77
C ARG A 218 -23.48 32.16 16.17
N VAL A 219 -24.23 31.12 16.53
CA VAL A 219 -24.13 30.43 17.81
C VAL A 219 -23.24 29.20 17.65
N LEU A 220 -22.11 29.20 18.37
CA LEU A 220 -21.20 28.07 18.42
C LEU A 220 -20.81 27.75 19.86
N TYR A 221 -20.51 26.47 20.10
CA TYR A 221 -20.01 25.96 21.38
C TYR A 221 -18.68 25.25 21.16
N ALA A 222 -17.67 25.58 21.95
CA ALA A 222 -16.32 25.00 21.86
C ALA A 222 -15.94 24.30 23.15
N GLY A 223 -15.37 23.09 23.04
CA GLY A 223 -14.75 22.36 24.14
C GLY A 223 -13.25 22.62 24.16
N MET A 224 -12.73 23.20 25.26
CA MET A 224 -11.31 23.52 25.43
C MET A 224 -10.65 22.53 26.39
N TRP A 225 -9.56 21.90 25.95
CA TRP A 225 -8.87 20.82 26.66
C TRP A 225 -7.36 21.04 26.70
N ARG A 226 -6.77 20.83 27.89
CA ARG A 226 -5.31 20.77 28.08
C ARG A 226 -4.84 19.34 27.91
N VAL A 227 -3.91 19.14 26.98
CA VAL A 227 -3.29 17.83 26.73
C VAL A 227 -1.83 17.95 26.35
N GLU A 228 -1.01 17.04 26.89
CA GLU A 228 0.38 16.85 26.50
C GLU A 228 0.77 15.37 26.58
N ARG A 229 1.48 14.87 25.57
CA ARG A 229 2.00 13.50 25.50
C ARG A 229 3.52 13.51 25.64
N LYS A 230 4.03 12.66 26.52
CA LYS A 230 5.45 12.32 26.67
C LYS A 230 5.64 10.83 26.43
N PRO A 231 6.89 10.34 26.25
CA PRO A 231 7.13 8.90 26.08
C PRO A 231 6.56 8.06 27.23
N TRP A 232 6.61 8.57 28.45
CA TRP A 232 6.24 7.85 29.69
C TRP A 232 4.93 8.30 30.33
N THR A 233 4.22 9.32 29.81
CA THR A 233 2.97 9.79 30.45
C THR A 233 2.07 10.59 29.51
N LEU A 234 0.79 10.64 29.87
CA LEU A 234 -0.22 11.56 29.34
C LEU A 234 -0.52 12.60 30.42
N ILE A 235 -0.43 13.88 30.08
CA ILE A 235 -0.99 14.94 30.92
C ILE A 235 -2.37 15.26 30.35
N ASP A 236 -3.40 14.90 31.12
CA ASP A 236 -4.81 15.01 30.73
C ASP A 236 -5.59 15.91 31.69
N GLY A 237 -5.91 17.09 31.19
CA GLY A 237 -6.75 18.06 31.88
C GLY A 237 -5.99 19.20 32.55
N GLY A 238 -6.77 20.23 32.92
CA GLY A 238 -6.28 21.46 33.54
C GLY A 238 -7.44 22.36 33.97
N GLU A 239 -7.11 23.40 34.73
CA GLU A 239 -8.10 24.38 35.25
C GLU A 239 -8.56 25.39 34.19
N GLU A 240 -7.78 25.57 33.13
CA GLU A 240 -8.05 26.55 32.05
C GLU A 240 -9.14 26.09 31.07
N GLY A 241 -9.40 24.78 31.02
CA GLY A 241 -10.35 24.15 30.10
C GLY A 241 -11.81 24.51 30.35
N GLY A 242 -12.71 23.87 29.61
CA GLY A 242 -14.16 24.04 29.79
C GLY A 242 -14.92 24.30 28.49
N VAL A 243 -16.22 24.57 28.62
CA VAL A 243 -17.12 24.85 27.49
C VAL A 243 -17.25 26.35 27.30
N TYR A 244 -17.11 26.82 26.06
CA TYR A 244 -17.26 28.23 25.69
C TYR A 244 -18.36 28.38 24.66
N LYS A 245 -19.08 29.51 24.69
CA LYS A 245 -20.14 29.85 23.74
C LYS A 245 -19.89 31.21 23.12
N THR A 246 -20.17 31.32 21.83
CA THR A 246 -20.36 32.59 21.12
C THR A 246 -21.80 32.69 20.62
N THR A 247 -22.29 33.91 20.43
CA THR A 247 -23.59 34.21 19.79
C THR A 247 -23.47 35.21 18.64
N ASP A 248 -22.25 35.62 18.31
CA ASP A 248 -21.91 36.64 17.32
C ASP A 248 -20.96 36.10 16.23
N GLY A 249 -20.91 34.79 16.04
CA GLY A 249 -20.05 34.18 15.01
C GLY A 249 -18.56 34.14 15.40
N GLY A 250 -18.26 34.23 16.69
CA GLY A 250 -16.92 34.04 17.23
C GLY A 250 -16.16 35.32 17.58
N ASP A 251 -16.76 36.49 17.40
CA ASP A 251 -16.12 37.77 17.76
C ASP A 251 -15.97 37.90 19.29
N THR A 252 -16.93 37.36 20.04
CA THR A 252 -16.82 37.23 21.50
C THR A 252 -17.18 35.82 21.99
N TRP A 253 -16.51 35.39 23.06
CA TRP A 253 -16.71 34.07 23.68
C TRP A 253 -16.93 34.20 25.19
N THR A 254 -17.88 33.44 25.71
CA THR A 254 -18.19 33.35 27.14
C THR A 254 -17.96 31.92 27.64
N LYS A 255 -17.15 31.74 28.69
CA LYS A 255 -17.01 30.46 29.40
C LYS A 255 -18.33 30.12 30.10
N LEU A 256 -18.92 28.97 29.77
CA LEU A 256 -20.18 28.52 30.33
C LEU A 256 -20.02 27.99 31.76
N LYS A 257 -20.98 28.35 32.61
CA LYS A 257 -21.07 28.00 34.03
C LYS A 257 -22.42 27.32 34.31
N GLY A 258 -23.00 27.49 35.50
CA GLY A 258 -24.36 27.03 35.77
C GLY A 258 -24.45 25.52 36.04
N ARG A 259 -23.59 25.02 36.93
CA ARG A 259 -23.44 23.61 37.37
C ARG A 259 -22.60 22.69 36.48
N LEU A 260 -22.00 23.20 35.39
CA LEU A 260 -20.88 22.52 34.76
C LEU A 260 -19.63 22.55 35.67
N PRO A 261 -18.82 21.47 35.71
CA PRO A 261 -17.52 21.48 36.39
C PRO A 261 -16.63 22.64 35.91
N GLN A 262 -15.94 23.31 36.85
CA GLN A 262 -15.11 24.49 36.57
C GLN A 262 -13.63 24.35 36.97
N GLY A 263 -13.31 23.36 37.82
CA GLY A 263 -11.95 23.11 38.27
C GLY A 263 -11.17 22.30 37.25
N LEU A 264 -10.58 21.18 37.68
CA LEU A 264 -9.79 20.32 36.82
C LEU A 264 -10.68 19.55 35.83
N THR A 265 -10.71 20.02 34.58
CA THR A 265 -11.50 19.45 33.47
C THR A 265 -10.61 18.83 32.39
N GLY A 266 -11.05 17.71 31.82
CA GLY A 266 -10.35 16.92 30.81
C GLY A 266 -10.95 17.12 29.43
N ARG A 267 -11.05 16.05 28.65
CA ARG A 267 -11.62 16.12 27.29
C ARG A 267 -13.14 16.37 27.33
N ILE A 268 -13.64 17.12 26.34
CA ILE A 268 -15.01 17.64 26.29
C ILE A 268 -15.59 17.39 24.90
N GLY A 269 -16.76 16.75 24.83
CA GLY A 269 -17.63 16.74 23.66
C GLY A 269 -18.85 17.63 23.87
N VAL A 270 -19.28 18.35 22.85
CA VAL A 270 -20.45 19.26 22.90
C VAL A 270 -21.32 19.13 21.66
N ALA A 271 -22.63 19.01 21.86
CA ALA A 271 -23.61 18.91 20.77
C ALA A 271 -24.84 19.79 21.06
N VAL A 272 -25.08 20.79 20.22
CA VAL A 272 -26.39 21.46 20.13
C VAL A 272 -27.34 20.59 19.32
N SER A 273 -28.61 20.49 19.71
CA SER A 273 -29.60 19.72 18.97
C SER A 273 -30.00 20.45 17.69
N PRO A 274 -29.87 19.81 16.50
CA PRO A 274 -30.46 20.34 15.29
C PRO A 274 -31.99 20.37 15.33
N ALA A 275 -32.65 19.56 16.18
CA ALA A 275 -34.11 19.58 16.32
C ALA A 275 -34.60 20.70 17.26
N ASN A 276 -33.74 21.18 18.18
CA ASN A 276 -34.08 22.23 19.14
C ASN A 276 -32.83 23.02 19.59
N SER A 277 -32.66 24.24 19.09
CA SER A 277 -31.49 25.10 19.38
C SER A 277 -31.30 25.46 20.86
N ASP A 278 -32.33 25.34 21.70
CA ASP A 278 -32.21 25.54 23.15
C ASP A 278 -31.65 24.31 23.88
N ARG A 279 -31.67 23.14 23.22
CA ARG A 279 -31.15 21.90 23.79
C ARG A 279 -29.70 21.69 23.43
N VAL A 280 -28.86 21.56 24.46
CA VAL A 280 -27.43 21.29 24.31
C VAL A 280 -27.00 20.19 25.26
N TRP A 281 -26.20 19.24 24.77
CA TRP A 281 -25.54 18.25 25.60
C TRP A 281 -24.04 18.49 25.66
N VAL A 282 -23.47 18.15 26.81
CA VAL A 282 -22.03 18.12 27.05
C VAL A 282 -21.67 16.77 27.66
N LEU A 283 -20.73 16.08 27.05
CA LEU A 283 -20.00 14.98 27.69
C LEU A 283 -18.67 15.55 28.15
N MET A 284 -18.41 15.55 29.45
CA MET A 284 -17.21 16.20 29.99
C MET A 284 -16.55 15.32 31.05
N GLU A 285 -15.24 15.18 30.91
CA GLU A 285 -14.37 14.69 31.96
C GLU A 285 -14.06 15.79 32.97
N ALA A 286 -14.13 15.44 34.26
CA ALA A 286 -13.72 16.28 35.36
C ALA A 286 -13.35 15.40 36.55
N GLN A 287 -12.38 15.85 37.36
CA GLN A 287 -11.99 15.19 38.61
C GLN A 287 -13.22 14.93 39.50
N ASP A 288 -14.02 15.98 39.70
CA ASP A 288 -15.28 15.93 40.41
C ASP A 288 -16.44 16.23 39.46
N GLY A 289 -17.39 15.30 39.37
CA GLY A 289 -18.68 15.58 38.72
C GLY A 289 -18.77 15.33 37.21
N GLY A 290 -17.76 14.76 36.54
CA GLY A 290 -17.80 14.49 35.09
C GLY A 290 -18.94 13.55 34.64
N GLY A 291 -19.48 13.73 33.43
CA GLY A 291 -20.67 13.00 32.99
C GLY A 291 -21.34 13.60 31.76
N VAL A 292 -22.57 13.15 31.50
CA VAL A 292 -23.44 13.78 30.49
C VAL A 292 -24.27 14.86 31.18
N PHE A 293 -24.18 16.07 30.65
CA PHE A 293 -24.95 17.23 31.06
C PHE A 293 -25.89 17.64 29.93
N ARG A 294 -27.06 18.16 30.31
CA ARG A 294 -28.02 18.76 29.38
C ARG A 294 -28.41 20.14 29.87
N SER A 295 -28.52 21.05 28.91
CA SER A 295 -29.18 22.35 29.04
C SER A 295 -30.42 22.35 28.15
N ASP A 296 -31.49 22.96 28.64
CA ASP A 296 -32.74 23.21 27.90
C ASP A 296 -32.96 24.73 27.70
N ASP A 297 -31.92 25.55 27.88
CA ASP A 297 -31.95 27.02 27.79
C ASP A 297 -30.72 27.61 27.08
N ALA A 298 -30.22 26.88 26.08
CA ALA A 298 -29.07 27.20 25.24
C ALA A 298 -27.76 27.41 26.03
N GLY A 299 -27.56 26.63 27.09
CA GLY A 299 -26.33 26.60 27.89
C GLY A 299 -26.26 27.58 29.06
N LYS A 300 -27.38 28.21 29.45
CA LYS A 300 -27.43 29.13 30.62
C LYS A 300 -27.43 28.34 31.94
N THR A 301 -28.17 27.24 32.00
CA THR A 301 -28.21 26.31 33.14
C THR A 301 -28.04 24.87 32.69
N TRP A 302 -27.41 24.05 33.55
CA TRP A 302 -27.06 22.66 33.24
C TRP A 302 -27.53 21.70 34.33
N THR A 303 -27.96 20.51 33.89
CA THR A 303 -28.26 19.37 34.75
C THR A 303 -27.40 18.19 34.36
N ARG A 304 -26.70 17.57 35.32
CA ARG A 304 -26.00 16.30 35.10
C ARG A 304 -27.04 15.17 35.05
N ILE A 305 -27.30 14.65 33.87
CA ILE A 305 -28.39 13.71 33.61
C ILE A 305 -27.93 12.24 33.61
N ASN A 306 -26.64 11.97 33.38
CA ASN A 306 -26.08 10.62 33.43
C ASN A 306 -24.63 10.62 33.96
N LYS A 307 -24.30 9.58 34.75
CA LYS A 307 -23.00 9.38 35.40
C LYS A 307 -22.40 7.98 35.15
N GLU A 308 -22.98 7.20 34.24
CA GLU A 308 -22.59 5.82 33.98
C GLU A 308 -21.14 5.75 33.49
N ARG A 309 -20.36 4.86 34.08
CA ARG A 309 -18.91 4.75 33.78
C ARG A 309 -18.61 4.26 32.36
N LYS A 310 -19.53 3.55 31.71
CA LYS A 310 -19.38 3.08 30.32
C LYS A 310 -19.25 4.21 29.30
N LEU A 311 -19.74 5.41 29.61
CA LEU A 311 -19.62 6.61 28.78
C LEU A 311 -18.38 7.44 29.13
N LEU A 312 -17.68 7.04 30.19
CA LEU A 312 -16.72 7.83 30.92
C LEU A 312 -15.40 7.05 31.09
N GLN A 313 -15.16 6.07 30.23
CA GLN A 313 -13.92 5.29 30.16
C GLN A 313 -12.96 6.04 29.24
N ARG A 314 -11.68 6.17 29.64
CA ARG A 314 -10.59 6.79 28.86
C ARG A 314 -11.05 8.04 28.10
N HIS A 315 -11.60 9.04 28.78
CA HIS A 315 -12.27 10.17 28.11
C HIS A 315 -11.33 10.94 27.18
N TRP A 316 -10.07 11.13 27.59
CA TRP A 316 -9.03 11.70 26.74
C TRP A 316 -8.96 11.05 25.35
N TYR A 317 -9.40 9.79 25.21
CA TYR A 317 -9.42 9.07 23.94
C TYR A 317 -10.81 9.06 23.26
N TYR A 318 -11.93 9.01 23.98
CA TYR A 318 -13.26 8.81 23.38
C TYR A 318 -14.40 9.77 23.79
N CYS A 319 -14.13 10.94 24.35
CA CYS A 319 -15.18 11.85 24.81
C CYS A 319 -15.94 12.56 23.65
N HIS A 320 -16.87 11.85 22.98
CA HIS A 320 -17.69 12.40 21.89
C HIS A 320 -19.19 12.23 22.12
N ILE A 321 -19.98 13.26 21.77
CA ILE A 321 -21.43 13.28 21.88
C ILE A 321 -22.05 13.89 20.61
N TYR A 322 -23.15 13.31 20.14
CA TYR A 322 -23.84 13.72 18.91
C TYR A 322 -25.35 13.77 19.14
N ALA A 323 -25.99 14.85 18.74
CA ALA A 323 -27.43 14.98 18.77
C ALA A 323 -28.05 14.34 17.52
N ASP A 324 -29.20 13.70 17.67
CA ASP A 324 -30.02 13.32 16.52
C ASP A 324 -30.51 14.57 15.78
N PRO A 325 -30.47 14.59 14.44
CA PRO A 325 -30.83 15.78 13.69
C PRO A 325 -32.34 16.03 13.62
N GLN A 326 -33.19 15.05 13.92
CA GLN A 326 -34.66 15.17 13.81
C GLN A 326 -35.40 14.99 15.14
N ASP A 327 -34.79 14.36 16.14
CA ASP A 327 -35.40 14.15 17.46
C ASP A 327 -34.61 14.84 18.58
N GLU A 328 -35.23 15.80 19.26
CA GLU A 328 -34.60 16.53 20.37
C GLU A 328 -34.30 15.66 21.60
N ASN A 329 -34.84 14.46 21.73
CA ASN A 329 -34.57 13.55 22.86
C ASN A 329 -33.54 12.48 22.53
N THR A 330 -33.18 12.31 21.26
CA THR A 330 -32.21 11.30 20.86
C THR A 330 -30.79 11.87 20.85
N VAL A 331 -29.87 11.20 21.53
CA VAL A 331 -28.45 11.58 21.64
C VAL A 331 -27.57 10.35 21.67
N TYR A 332 -26.42 10.44 21.01
CA TYR A 332 -25.45 9.37 20.88
C TYR A 332 -24.16 9.75 21.62
N ALA A 333 -23.52 8.77 22.23
CA ALA A 333 -22.22 8.93 22.88
C ALA A 333 -21.28 7.85 22.36
N LEU A 334 -20.09 8.25 21.93
CA LEU A 334 -19.05 7.32 21.51
C LEU A 334 -18.12 7.08 22.69
N ASN A 335 -17.69 5.83 22.86
CA ASN A 335 -16.63 5.43 23.78
C ASN A 335 -15.94 4.17 23.21
N THR A 336 -15.39 3.29 24.06
CA THR A 336 -15.02 1.92 23.69
C THR A 336 -16.17 1.15 23.00
N GLY A 337 -17.41 1.56 23.25
CA GLY A 337 -18.60 1.17 22.49
C GLY A 337 -19.38 2.37 21.95
N PHE A 338 -20.29 2.09 21.00
CA PHE A 338 -21.24 3.06 20.46
C PHE A 338 -22.55 3.02 21.25
N TYR A 339 -23.00 4.16 21.78
CA TYR A 339 -24.20 4.23 22.63
C TYR A 339 -25.23 5.23 22.10
N LYS A 340 -26.52 4.88 22.25
CA LYS A 340 -27.69 5.71 21.92
C LYS A 340 -28.60 5.86 23.12
N SER A 341 -29.11 7.07 23.33
CA SER A 341 -30.18 7.41 24.26
C SER A 341 -31.35 8.00 23.47
N ILE A 342 -32.58 7.72 23.91
CA ILE A 342 -33.83 8.24 23.33
C ILE A 342 -34.67 9.02 24.35
N ASP A 343 -34.14 9.24 25.55
CA ASP A 343 -34.84 9.87 26.70
C ASP A 343 -34.16 11.17 27.16
N GLY A 344 -33.49 11.84 26.21
CA GLY A 344 -32.77 13.08 26.41
C GLY A 344 -31.40 12.90 27.07
N GLY A 345 -30.81 11.70 27.02
CA GLY A 345 -29.49 11.37 27.58
C GLY A 345 -29.52 10.77 28.98
N LYS A 346 -30.68 10.33 29.50
CA LYS A 346 -30.79 9.75 30.84
C LYS A 346 -30.33 8.30 30.85
N THR A 347 -30.75 7.51 29.87
CA THR A 347 -30.34 6.10 29.71
C THR A 347 -29.72 5.85 28.34
N PHE A 348 -28.67 5.03 28.31
CA PHE A 348 -27.93 4.69 27.08
C PHE A 348 -27.88 3.19 26.84
N GLN A 349 -28.24 2.79 25.62
CA GLN A 349 -28.14 1.43 25.10
C GLN A 349 -27.02 1.32 24.08
N ARG A 350 -26.35 0.16 24.04
CA ARG A 350 -25.22 -0.07 23.13
C ARG A 350 -25.72 -0.48 21.74
N ILE A 351 -25.22 0.18 20.71
CA ILE A 351 -25.30 -0.26 19.31
C ILE A 351 -24.04 -1.08 19.02
N ARG A 352 -24.21 -2.27 18.41
CA ARG A 352 -23.07 -3.12 18.04
C ARG A 352 -22.52 -2.69 16.69
N VAL A 353 -21.23 -2.38 16.66
CA VAL A 353 -20.45 -2.06 15.47
C VAL A 353 -19.45 -3.18 15.17
N PRO A 354 -18.94 -3.32 13.93
CA PRO A 354 -18.00 -4.38 13.56
C PRO A 354 -16.70 -4.40 14.38
N HIS A 355 -16.28 -3.26 14.89
CA HIS A 355 -15.12 -3.09 15.77
C HIS A 355 -15.42 -2.06 16.87
N GLY A 356 -14.83 -2.24 18.06
CA GLY A 356 -14.94 -1.30 19.18
C GLY A 356 -14.12 -0.03 18.98
N ASP A 357 -14.04 0.79 20.03
CA ASP A 357 -13.22 2.01 20.07
C ASP A 357 -13.66 3.03 19.03
N THR A 358 -14.79 3.67 19.32
CA THR A 358 -15.50 4.55 18.38
C THR A 358 -15.10 6.01 18.56
N HIS A 359 -14.71 6.66 17.45
CA HIS A 359 -14.09 8.00 17.47
C HIS A 359 -14.92 9.06 16.76
N ASP A 360 -15.70 8.69 15.75
CA ASP A 360 -16.46 9.67 14.99
C ASP A 360 -17.76 9.10 14.43
N LEU A 361 -18.75 9.98 14.28
CA LEU A 361 -20.09 9.63 13.82
C LEU A 361 -20.62 10.75 12.93
N TRP A 362 -21.24 10.37 11.82
CA TRP A 362 -22.12 11.24 11.07
C TRP A 362 -23.48 10.58 10.91
N ILE A 363 -24.52 11.38 11.11
CA ILE A 363 -25.93 11.00 11.03
C ILE A 363 -26.53 11.83 9.91
N ASN A 364 -27.18 11.21 8.93
CA ASN A 364 -27.79 11.96 7.84
C ASN A 364 -28.94 12.84 8.40
N PRO A 365 -28.92 14.17 8.15
CA PRO A 365 -29.94 15.07 8.68
C PRO A 365 -31.32 14.89 8.05
N HIS A 366 -31.41 14.27 6.87
CA HIS A 366 -32.67 13.97 6.19
C HIS A 366 -33.23 12.58 6.53
N ASP A 367 -32.35 11.66 6.92
CA ASP A 367 -32.73 10.29 7.33
C ASP A 367 -31.78 9.75 8.42
N PRO A 368 -32.13 9.87 9.72
CA PRO A 368 -31.28 9.41 10.81
C PRO A 368 -30.98 7.90 10.84
N HIS A 369 -31.60 7.09 9.96
CA HIS A 369 -31.22 5.69 9.78
C HIS A 369 -29.92 5.51 8.99
N ILE A 370 -29.46 6.54 8.28
CA ILE A 370 -28.21 6.50 7.51
C ILE A 370 -27.07 7.06 8.37
N LEU A 371 -26.13 6.18 8.72
CA LEU A 371 -25.03 6.46 9.63
C LEU A 371 -23.70 6.06 9.01
N ILE A 372 -22.64 6.81 9.30
CA ILE A 372 -21.26 6.31 9.18
C ILE A 372 -20.55 6.45 10.53
N ASN A 373 -19.87 5.38 10.94
CA ASN A 373 -19.07 5.32 12.14
C ASN A 373 -17.59 5.10 11.81
N GLY A 374 -16.71 5.88 12.44
CA GLY A 374 -15.27 5.67 12.45
C GLY A 374 -14.81 5.05 13.77
N ASN A 375 -14.01 4.00 13.70
CA ASN A 375 -13.50 3.28 14.86
C ASN A 375 -12.09 2.70 14.59
N ASP A 376 -11.48 2.03 15.59
CA ASP A 376 -10.12 1.50 15.48
C ASP A 376 -9.96 0.40 14.41
N GLY A 377 -11.06 -0.23 13.97
CA GLY A 377 -11.08 -1.22 12.90
C GLY A 377 -11.33 -0.66 11.49
N GLY A 378 -11.63 0.64 11.35
CA GLY A 378 -11.96 1.28 10.06
C GLY A 378 -13.28 2.05 10.08
N ALA A 379 -13.77 2.44 8.90
CA ALA A 379 -15.10 3.02 8.75
C ALA A 379 -16.15 1.95 8.41
N CYS A 380 -17.36 2.10 8.92
CA CYS A 380 -18.51 1.27 8.57
C CYS A 380 -19.78 2.12 8.42
N VAL A 381 -20.58 1.80 7.41
CA VAL A 381 -21.83 2.50 7.06
C VAL A 381 -23.02 1.63 7.43
N SER A 382 -24.08 2.26 7.95
CA SER A 382 -25.39 1.65 8.18
C SER A 382 -26.47 2.42 7.43
N LEU A 383 -27.44 1.71 6.86
CA LEU A 383 -28.61 2.28 6.19
C LEU A 383 -29.91 1.96 6.94
N ASN A 384 -29.82 1.44 8.18
CA ASN A 384 -30.95 0.99 8.99
C ASN A 384 -30.78 1.31 10.48
N GLY A 385 -30.15 2.44 10.79
CA GLY A 385 -30.02 2.96 12.16
C GLY A 385 -29.07 2.17 13.05
N GLY A 386 -28.12 1.44 12.45
CA GLY A 386 -27.09 0.68 13.16
C GLY A 386 -27.44 -0.79 13.44
N GLU A 387 -28.50 -1.33 12.84
CA GLU A 387 -28.84 -2.76 12.93
C GLU A 387 -27.83 -3.63 12.15
N THR A 388 -27.42 -3.18 10.96
CA THR A 388 -26.35 -3.79 10.16
C THR A 388 -25.36 -2.75 9.65
N TRP A 389 -24.14 -3.22 9.34
CA TRP A 389 -23.00 -2.38 8.97
C TRP A 389 -22.22 -2.96 7.79
N SER A 390 -21.67 -2.09 6.94
CA SER A 390 -20.72 -2.47 5.89
C SER A 390 -19.44 -3.10 6.45
N THR A 391 -18.75 -3.90 5.65
CA THR A 391 -17.50 -4.56 6.08
C THR A 391 -16.32 -3.59 6.22
N GLN A 392 -15.39 -3.90 7.13
CA GLN A 392 -14.08 -3.24 7.27
C GLN A 392 -12.94 -4.06 6.63
N LEU A 393 -13.24 -5.23 6.05
CA LEU A 393 -12.28 -6.12 5.37
C LEU A 393 -12.08 -5.76 3.89
N ASN A 394 -12.16 -4.47 3.58
CA ASN A 394 -12.02 -3.91 2.24
C ASN A 394 -11.17 -2.62 2.19
N GLN A 395 -10.60 -2.19 3.33
CA GLN A 395 -9.85 -0.94 3.49
C GLN A 395 -8.36 -1.26 3.70
N PRO A 396 -7.43 -0.86 2.82
CA PRO A 396 -6.00 -1.13 3.01
C PRO A 396 -5.35 -0.04 3.88
N THR A 397 -5.82 0.06 5.12
CA THR A 397 -5.37 1.08 6.08
C THR A 397 -4.78 0.48 7.35
N ALA A 398 -4.22 -0.73 7.26
CA ALA A 398 -3.61 -1.40 8.40
C ALA A 398 -2.39 -0.61 8.92
N GLU A 399 -2.29 -0.53 10.26
CA GLU A 399 -1.24 0.19 10.99
C GLU A 399 -0.21 -0.80 11.55
N PHE A 400 0.94 -0.95 10.88
CA PHE A 400 1.99 -1.88 11.30
C PHE A 400 3.10 -1.20 12.08
N TYR A 401 3.57 -1.86 13.13
CA TYR A 401 4.71 -1.40 13.93
C TYR A 401 6.06 -1.83 13.38
N ARG A 402 6.14 -3.09 12.92
CA ARG A 402 7.38 -3.79 12.52
C ARG A 402 7.09 -4.74 11.36
N VAL A 403 8.14 -5.12 10.63
CA VAL A 403 8.06 -6.14 9.57
C VAL A 403 9.13 -7.20 9.72
N THR A 404 8.76 -8.45 9.46
CA THR A 404 9.70 -9.54 9.22
C THR A 404 9.21 -10.42 8.07
N VAL A 405 10.06 -11.33 7.61
CA VAL A 405 9.74 -12.29 6.53
C VAL A 405 10.14 -13.71 6.93
N ASP A 406 9.59 -14.69 6.23
CA ASP A 406 10.06 -16.08 6.28
C ASP A 406 10.92 -16.44 5.05
N HIS A 407 11.40 -17.68 4.99
CA HIS A 407 12.19 -18.20 3.88
C HIS A 407 11.38 -19.11 2.93
N GLN A 408 10.04 -18.99 2.93
CA GLN A 408 9.20 -19.75 2.00
C GLN A 408 9.34 -19.22 0.57
N PHE A 409 8.90 -20.00 -0.42
CA PHE A 409 8.69 -19.48 -1.77
C PHE A 409 7.21 -19.59 -2.17
N PRO A 410 6.53 -18.48 -2.50
CA PRO A 410 6.99 -17.11 -2.27
C PRO A 410 7.07 -16.84 -0.76
N TYR A 411 8.00 -15.97 -0.34
CA TYR A 411 8.14 -15.62 1.07
C TYR A 411 6.88 -14.91 1.56
N ARG A 412 6.65 -14.96 2.87
CA ARG A 412 5.54 -14.27 3.51
C ARG A 412 6.06 -13.09 4.33
N VAL A 413 5.22 -12.07 4.44
CA VAL A 413 5.45 -10.83 5.18
C VAL A 413 4.59 -10.86 6.44
N TYR A 414 5.19 -10.52 7.57
CA TYR A 414 4.59 -10.61 8.90
C TYR A 414 4.66 -9.26 9.62
N GLY A 415 3.63 -8.93 10.39
CA GLY A 415 3.67 -7.80 11.31
C GLY A 415 2.48 -7.79 12.28
N ALA A 416 2.64 -7.04 13.38
CA ALA A 416 1.57 -6.77 14.33
C ALA A 416 0.78 -5.53 13.86
N GLN A 417 -0.53 -5.70 13.67
CA GLN A 417 -1.43 -4.61 13.34
C GLN A 417 -2.05 -4.05 14.61
N GLN A 418 -1.92 -2.74 14.81
CA GLN A 418 -2.57 -2.02 15.91
C GLN A 418 -4.09 -2.27 15.93
N ASP A 419 -4.64 -2.40 17.14
CA ASP A 419 -6.07 -2.61 17.43
C ASP A 419 -6.63 -3.89 16.78
N ASN A 420 -5.76 -4.82 16.35
CA ASN A 420 -6.15 -6.03 15.65
C ASN A 420 -5.21 -7.19 15.96
N SER A 421 -5.07 -8.17 15.06
CA SER A 421 -4.14 -9.29 15.26
C SER A 421 -2.79 -9.04 14.59
N THR A 422 -1.77 -9.77 15.03
CA THR A 422 -0.66 -10.13 14.14
C THR A 422 -1.19 -10.74 12.85
N ILE A 423 -0.43 -10.61 11.77
CA ILE A 423 -0.84 -11.12 10.48
C ILE A 423 0.35 -11.61 9.66
N SER A 424 0.09 -12.60 8.81
CA SER A 424 0.98 -13.05 7.76
C SER A 424 0.29 -12.95 6.41
N ILE A 425 0.94 -12.35 5.41
CA ILE A 425 0.45 -12.26 4.02
C ILE A 425 1.55 -12.73 3.04
N PRO A 426 1.23 -13.32 1.89
CA PRO A 426 2.27 -13.73 0.94
C PRO A 426 2.78 -12.52 0.14
N SER A 427 4.08 -12.51 -0.20
CA SER A 427 4.64 -11.52 -1.14
C SER A 427 4.07 -11.66 -2.55
N ARG A 428 3.59 -12.87 -2.90
CA ARG A 428 2.90 -13.22 -4.15
C ARG A 428 1.81 -14.26 -3.92
N SER A 429 0.61 -14.04 -4.45
CA SER A 429 -0.55 -14.95 -4.32
C SER A 429 -0.83 -15.74 -5.61
N PRO A 430 -1.38 -16.96 -5.58
CA PRO A 430 -1.89 -17.64 -6.78
C PRO A 430 -3.15 -16.99 -7.41
N GLY A 431 -3.60 -15.82 -6.95
CA GLY A 431 -4.88 -15.20 -7.32
C GLY A 431 -5.91 -15.43 -6.20
N GLY A 432 -7.14 -14.95 -6.35
CA GLY A 432 -8.25 -15.18 -5.41
C GLY A 432 -9.30 -14.08 -5.44
N ILE A 433 -10.46 -14.38 -4.87
CA ILE A 433 -11.66 -13.54 -4.97
C ILE A 433 -11.72 -12.52 -3.82
N THR A 434 -11.24 -12.88 -2.63
CA THR A 434 -11.32 -12.00 -1.46
C THR A 434 -9.95 -11.75 -0.84
N PRO A 435 -9.75 -10.57 -0.22
CA PRO A 435 -8.49 -10.25 0.45
C PRO A 435 -8.10 -11.25 1.56
N LYS A 436 -9.09 -11.77 2.31
CA LYS A 436 -8.88 -12.65 3.48
C LYS A 436 -8.39 -14.06 3.13
N GLN A 437 -8.49 -14.51 1.88
CA GLN A 437 -8.15 -15.89 1.49
C GLN A 437 -6.69 -16.28 1.74
N TYR A 438 -5.77 -15.31 1.83
CA TYR A 438 -4.32 -15.59 1.88
C TYR A 438 -3.62 -15.08 3.13
N TRP A 439 -4.36 -14.57 4.10
CA TRP A 439 -3.79 -14.09 5.35
C TRP A 439 -4.36 -14.76 6.58
N TYR A 440 -3.57 -14.82 7.64
CA TYR A 440 -3.94 -15.43 8.91
C TYR A 440 -3.17 -14.77 10.06
N ALA A 441 -3.71 -14.89 11.27
CA ALA A 441 -3.03 -14.45 12.50
C ALA A 441 -1.97 -15.46 12.93
N VAL A 442 -0.90 -15.00 13.58
CA VAL A 442 0.30 -15.82 13.86
C VAL A 442 0.65 -15.99 15.34
N GLY A 443 -0.36 -15.87 16.20
CA GLY A 443 -0.19 -15.81 17.65
C GLY A 443 0.01 -14.38 18.14
N GLY A 444 0.38 -14.21 19.41
CA GLY A 444 0.56 -12.90 20.02
C GLY A 444 -0.75 -12.11 20.05
N GLY A 445 -0.65 -10.79 19.88
CA GLY A 445 -1.79 -9.87 19.88
C GLY A 445 -1.65 -8.76 18.84
N GLU A 446 -1.87 -7.51 19.26
CA GLU A 446 -1.96 -6.35 18.36
C GLU A 446 -0.65 -5.56 18.23
N SER A 447 0.35 -5.90 19.04
CA SER A 447 1.62 -5.19 19.09
C SER A 447 2.80 -6.15 19.14
N GLY A 448 4.02 -5.60 19.17
CA GLY A 448 5.22 -6.41 19.35
C GLY A 448 5.87 -6.90 18.06
N HIS A 449 7.01 -7.57 18.26
CA HIS A 449 7.77 -8.20 17.19
C HIS A 449 7.26 -9.62 16.91
N ILE A 450 7.59 -10.12 15.72
CA ILE A 450 7.37 -11.51 15.31
C ILE A 450 8.72 -12.08 14.91
N ALA A 451 9.00 -13.32 15.31
CA ALA A 451 10.13 -14.10 14.81
C ALA A 451 9.61 -15.42 14.26
N VAL A 452 10.04 -15.76 13.05
CA VAL A 452 9.68 -17.03 12.38
C VAL A 452 10.91 -17.92 12.39
N ASP A 453 10.75 -19.19 12.77
CA ASP A 453 11.87 -20.13 12.73
C ASP A 453 12.35 -20.29 11.26
N PRO A 454 13.62 -19.99 10.95
CA PRO A 454 14.13 -20.03 9.58
C PRO A 454 14.21 -21.46 9.01
N ARG A 455 14.12 -22.49 9.85
CA ARG A 455 14.13 -23.91 9.47
C ARG A 455 12.73 -24.46 9.24
N ASP A 456 11.75 -23.97 9.99
CA ASP A 456 10.34 -24.36 9.86
C ASP A 456 9.39 -23.15 9.98
N PRO A 457 8.85 -22.63 8.86
CA PRO A 457 7.94 -21.47 8.85
C PRO A 457 6.58 -21.74 9.52
N ASN A 458 6.33 -22.96 10.01
CA ASN A 458 5.17 -23.26 10.84
C ASN A 458 5.39 -22.94 12.32
N ILE A 459 6.64 -22.72 12.76
CA ILE A 459 6.97 -22.34 14.13
C ILE A 459 7.19 -20.83 14.18
N ILE A 460 6.31 -20.15 14.92
CA ILE A 460 6.29 -18.68 14.98
C ILE A 460 6.24 -18.22 16.42
N TYR A 461 7.06 -17.24 16.76
CA TYR A 461 7.04 -16.53 18.03
C TYR A 461 6.44 -15.15 17.80
N ALA A 462 5.39 -14.82 18.52
CA ALA A 462 4.66 -13.57 18.33
C ALA A 462 4.39 -12.91 19.68
N GLY A 463 4.75 -11.62 19.76
CA GLY A 463 4.56 -10.79 20.92
C GLY A 463 3.17 -10.14 21.01
N ASN A 464 2.93 -9.52 22.15
CA ASN A 464 1.88 -8.56 22.41
C ASN A 464 2.40 -7.56 23.46
N TYR A 465 1.60 -6.55 23.81
CA TYR A 465 1.93 -5.62 24.88
C TYR A 465 2.10 -6.36 26.21
N ILE A 466 2.66 -5.68 27.22
CA ILE A 466 2.94 -6.22 28.57
C ILE A 466 3.89 -7.43 28.62
N GLY A 467 4.70 -7.65 27.57
CA GLY A 467 5.69 -8.73 27.53
C GLY A 467 5.10 -10.11 27.27
N GLN A 468 3.84 -10.17 26.85
CA GLN A 468 3.22 -11.40 26.42
C GLN A 468 3.90 -11.89 25.15
N ILE A 469 4.29 -13.17 25.15
CA ILE A 469 4.87 -13.83 23.99
C ILE A 469 4.29 -15.25 23.88
N THR A 470 4.01 -15.65 22.65
CA THR A 470 3.47 -16.97 22.34
C THR A 470 4.32 -17.67 21.30
N ARG A 471 4.30 -19.01 21.34
CA ARG A 471 4.81 -19.89 20.30
C ARG A 471 3.64 -20.59 19.62
N LEU A 472 3.46 -20.36 18.32
CA LEU A 472 2.49 -21.03 17.47
C LEU A 472 3.16 -22.15 16.68
N ASP A 473 2.54 -23.33 16.66
CA ASP A 473 2.75 -24.35 15.65
C ASP A 473 1.55 -24.39 14.69
N ARG A 474 1.77 -23.94 13.46
CA ARG A 474 0.71 -23.82 12.45
C ARG A 474 0.19 -25.15 11.92
N ARG A 475 0.94 -26.25 12.05
CA ARG A 475 0.53 -27.56 11.56
C ARG A 475 -0.64 -28.10 12.38
N SER A 476 -0.58 -27.90 13.69
CA SER A 476 -1.60 -28.31 14.66
C SER A 476 -2.56 -27.19 15.07
N GLY A 477 -2.18 -25.93 14.87
CA GLY A 477 -2.88 -24.77 15.41
C GLY A 477 -2.63 -24.53 16.90
N HIS A 478 -1.71 -25.29 17.52
CA HIS A 478 -1.41 -25.18 18.94
C HIS A 478 -0.63 -23.90 19.24
N ILE A 479 -1.13 -23.09 20.18
CA ILE A 479 -0.48 -21.89 20.69
C ILE A 479 -0.10 -22.11 22.16
N ARG A 480 1.18 -21.94 22.48
CA ARG A 480 1.69 -21.96 23.86
C ARG A 480 2.06 -20.55 24.29
N ASN A 481 1.54 -20.10 25.43
CA ASN A 481 2.03 -18.89 26.10
C ASN A 481 3.40 -19.21 26.73
N ILE A 482 4.41 -18.41 26.39
CA ILE A 482 5.79 -18.57 26.85
C ILE A 482 6.31 -17.29 27.53
N THR A 483 5.39 -16.48 28.08
CA THR A 483 5.68 -15.22 28.77
C THR A 483 6.70 -15.44 29.89
N THR A 484 7.76 -14.63 29.89
CA THR A 484 8.89 -14.74 30.83
C THR A 484 8.47 -14.72 32.29
N TYR A 485 7.55 -13.81 32.64
CA TYR A 485 6.98 -13.71 33.98
C TYR A 485 5.56 -13.11 33.90
N PRO A 486 4.50 -13.88 34.20
CA PRO A 486 3.13 -13.45 33.98
C PRO A 486 2.63 -12.53 35.11
N GLN A 487 3.16 -11.30 35.16
CA GLN A 487 2.65 -10.23 36.01
C GLN A 487 1.60 -9.42 35.25
N MET A 488 0.46 -9.11 35.88
CA MET A 488 -0.54 -8.20 35.31
C MET A 488 -0.02 -6.76 35.44
N HIS A 489 0.03 -6.00 34.34
CA HIS A 489 0.61 -4.64 34.32
C HIS A 489 -0.43 -3.52 34.30
N ASP A 490 -1.69 -3.81 33.92
CA ASP A 490 -2.71 -2.77 33.80
C ASP A 490 -2.90 -2.02 35.13
N GLY A 491 -2.77 -0.70 35.08
CA GLY A 491 -2.89 0.15 36.28
C GLY A 491 -1.78 -0.03 37.34
N VAL A 492 -0.69 -0.74 37.04
CA VAL A 492 0.48 -0.91 37.92
C VAL A 492 1.58 0.06 37.52
N ALA A 493 2.12 0.85 38.45
CA ALA A 493 3.21 1.76 38.11
C ALA A 493 4.46 0.98 37.64
N PRO A 494 5.24 1.47 36.65
CA PRO A 494 6.43 0.77 36.17
C PRO A 494 7.45 0.41 37.26
N ARG A 495 7.51 1.18 38.36
CA ARG A 495 8.38 0.88 39.53
C ARG A 495 8.02 -0.42 40.25
N ASP A 496 6.75 -0.82 40.18
CA ASP A 496 6.23 -2.02 40.84
C ASP A 496 6.22 -3.24 39.91
N MET A 497 6.69 -3.06 38.67
CA MET A 497 6.89 -4.15 37.72
C MET A 497 8.23 -4.83 37.96
N ARG A 498 8.22 -6.15 37.99
CA ARG A 498 9.47 -6.93 37.98
C ARG A 498 10.24 -6.71 36.67
N TYR A 499 9.54 -6.80 35.55
CA TYR A 499 10.10 -6.59 34.21
C TYR A 499 9.25 -5.57 33.45
N ARG A 500 9.88 -4.48 33.01
CA ARG A 500 9.24 -3.42 32.23
C ARG A 500 9.32 -3.77 30.75
N PHE A 501 8.22 -4.24 30.18
CA PHE A 501 8.11 -4.54 28.76
C PHE A 501 7.40 -3.42 28.03
N GLN A 502 8.02 -2.94 26.96
CA GLN A 502 7.42 -1.96 26.07
C GLN A 502 6.33 -2.59 25.20
N TRP A 503 5.37 -1.79 24.74
CA TRP A 503 4.37 -2.13 23.72
C TRP A 503 4.93 -2.90 22.50
N ASN A 504 6.15 -2.58 22.07
CA ASN A 504 6.86 -3.18 20.95
C ASN A 504 8.17 -3.88 21.37
N ALA A 505 8.13 -4.62 22.48
CA ALA A 505 9.30 -5.35 22.99
C ALA A 505 9.94 -6.28 21.91
N PRO A 506 11.26 -6.16 21.65
CA PRO A 506 12.01 -7.02 20.73
C PRO A 506 11.83 -8.53 20.97
N ILE A 507 11.70 -9.28 19.88
CA ILE A 507 11.74 -10.76 19.85
C ILE A 507 12.68 -11.14 18.71
N ARG A 508 13.72 -11.93 18.99
CA ARG A 508 14.69 -12.38 17.99
C ARG A 508 15.03 -13.85 18.19
N LEU A 509 15.22 -14.56 17.07
CA LEU A 509 15.93 -15.83 17.07
C LEU A 509 17.38 -15.53 16.71
N SER A 510 18.32 -16.28 17.29
CA SER A 510 19.71 -16.17 16.89
C SER A 510 19.88 -16.55 15.41
N PRO A 511 20.61 -15.76 14.60
CA PRO A 511 20.96 -16.17 13.23
C PRO A 511 21.94 -17.35 13.20
N HIS A 512 22.62 -17.65 14.33
CA HIS A 512 23.60 -18.73 14.46
C HIS A 512 23.00 -20.02 15.02
N ASP A 513 22.00 -19.90 15.89
CA ASP A 513 21.30 -21.04 16.50
C ASP A 513 19.80 -20.73 16.69
N PRO A 514 18.91 -21.19 15.78
CA PRO A 514 17.48 -20.90 15.88
C PRO A 514 16.75 -21.52 17.09
N ASP A 515 17.42 -22.30 17.93
CA ASP A 515 16.87 -22.75 19.23
C ASP A 515 17.06 -21.69 20.34
N VAL A 516 17.91 -20.68 20.10
CA VAL A 516 18.11 -19.52 20.98
C VAL A 516 17.11 -18.41 20.65
N LEU A 517 16.22 -18.14 21.60
CA LEU A 517 15.20 -17.08 21.53
C LEU A 517 15.54 -15.95 22.52
N TYR A 518 15.50 -14.72 22.04
CA TYR A 518 15.66 -13.50 22.83
C TYR A 518 14.35 -12.72 22.94
N HIS A 519 14.10 -12.16 24.11
CA HIS A 519 13.05 -11.19 24.38
C HIS A 519 13.57 -10.12 25.35
N THR A 520 13.08 -8.88 25.30
CA THR A 520 13.69 -7.79 26.09
C THR A 520 12.68 -6.96 26.89
N SER A 521 13.01 -6.75 28.16
CA SER A 521 12.40 -5.76 29.05
C SER A 521 13.39 -4.60 29.24
N GLN A 522 13.62 -4.11 30.46
CA GLN A 522 14.88 -3.43 30.82
C GLN A 522 16.11 -4.36 30.79
N TYR A 523 15.89 -5.68 30.71
CA TYR A 523 16.90 -6.73 30.62
C TYR A 523 16.80 -7.51 29.31
N VAL A 524 17.89 -8.15 28.91
CA VAL A 524 17.91 -9.15 27.84
C VAL A 524 17.61 -10.53 28.44
N HIS A 525 16.51 -11.14 28.00
CA HIS A 525 16.09 -12.49 28.37
C HIS A 525 16.44 -13.46 27.24
N ARG A 526 17.04 -14.59 27.58
CA ARG A 526 17.41 -15.67 26.64
C ARG A 526 16.73 -16.98 27.03
N SER A 527 16.20 -17.69 26.04
CA SER A 527 15.71 -19.06 26.19
C SER A 527 16.39 -19.97 25.17
N THR A 528 16.69 -21.20 25.56
CA THR A 528 17.27 -22.26 24.71
C THR A 528 16.37 -23.50 24.63
N ASP A 529 15.13 -23.39 25.12
CA ASP A 529 14.14 -24.47 25.20
C ASP A 529 12.76 -24.01 24.70
N HIS A 530 12.79 -23.08 23.74
CA HIS A 530 11.63 -22.50 23.08
C HIS A 530 10.66 -21.75 24.02
N GLY A 531 11.21 -21.07 25.03
CA GLY A 531 10.48 -20.23 25.98
C GLY A 531 9.91 -21.00 27.17
N GLN A 532 10.41 -22.21 27.46
CA GLN A 532 10.03 -22.94 28.67
C GLN A 532 10.76 -22.39 29.90
N THR A 533 12.01 -21.97 29.74
CA THR A 533 12.81 -21.25 30.74
C THR A 533 13.46 -20.03 30.11
N TRP A 534 13.72 -19.01 30.94
CA TRP A 534 14.32 -17.75 30.54
C TRP A 534 15.44 -17.36 31.53
N GLU A 535 16.61 -17.05 30.99
CA GLU A 535 17.77 -16.54 31.71
C GLU A 535 17.94 -15.03 31.43
N ILE A 536 18.23 -14.24 32.47
CA ILE A 536 18.63 -12.85 32.30
C ILE A 536 20.13 -12.80 32.04
N ILE A 537 20.52 -12.25 30.89
CA ILE A 537 21.92 -12.18 30.44
C ILE A 537 22.43 -10.75 30.32
N SER A 538 21.84 -9.81 31.05
CA SER A 538 22.29 -8.41 31.11
C SER A 538 21.97 -7.78 32.46
N PRO A 539 22.69 -6.70 32.86
CA PRO A 539 22.15 -5.76 33.84
C PRO A 539 21.00 -4.95 33.22
N ASP A 540 20.44 -4.00 33.98
CA ASP A 540 19.49 -3.03 33.42
C ASP A 540 20.26 -2.14 32.44
N LEU A 541 19.90 -2.19 31.16
CA LEU A 541 20.61 -1.48 30.07
C LEU A 541 20.00 -0.11 29.76
N THR A 542 19.23 0.43 30.70
CA THR A 542 18.48 1.69 30.57
C THR A 542 19.00 2.71 31.59
N THR A 543 18.51 3.96 31.54
CA THR A 543 18.85 4.95 32.57
C THR A 543 18.26 4.60 33.93
N ASN A 544 17.23 3.72 33.95
CA ASN A 544 16.44 3.35 35.13
C ASN A 544 16.02 4.58 35.95
N ASN A 545 15.67 5.67 35.26
CA ASN A 545 15.30 6.92 35.90
C ASN A 545 13.90 6.79 36.54
N ASP A 546 13.89 6.67 37.87
CA ASP A 546 12.71 6.49 38.72
C ASP A 546 11.65 7.60 38.53
N ALA A 547 12.05 8.79 38.05
CA ALA A 547 11.13 9.88 37.72
C ALA A 547 10.14 9.54 36.58
N TYR A 548 10.40 8.49 35.81
CA TYR A 548 9.55 8.01 34.72
C TYR A 548 8.73 6.76 35.09
N HIS A 549 8.79 6.33 36.35
CA HIS A 549 8.20 5.05 36.80
C HIS A 549 6.99 5.21 37.70
N ASP A 550 6.43 6.40 37.81
CA ASP A 550 5.14 6.61 38.45
C ASP A 550 3.98 6.13 37.55
N LEU A 551 2.77 6.03 38.10
CA LEU A 551 1.59 5.63 37.35
C LEU A 551 1.26 6.69 36.28
N PRO A 552 1.35 6.36 34.97
CA PRO A 552 1.19 7.36 33.93
C PRO A 552 -0.24 7.86 33.80
N GLY A 553 -0.35 9.10 33.34
CA GLY A 553 -1.60 9.84 33.31
C GLY A 553 -1.73 10.87 34.43
N GLY A 554 -2.94 11.41 34.59
CA GLY A 554 -3.29 12.45 35.54
C GLY A 554 -3.35 13.85 34.92
N PRO A 555 -3.86 14.84 35.66
CA PRO A 555 -4.38 14.73 37.03
C PRO A 555 -5.80 14.16 37.16
N ILE A 556 -6.53 13.89 36.06
CA ILE A 556 -7.91 13.37 36.15
C ILE A 556 -7.98 11.84 35.99
N GLN A 557 -7.38 11.32 34.92
CA GLN A 557 -7.42 9.90 34.58
C GLN A 557 -6.02 9.37 34.27
N HIS A 558 -5.77 8.14 34.73
CA HIS A 558 -4.55 7.41 34.38
C HIS A 558 -4.72 6.65 33.05
N ASP A 559 -3.65 6.55 32.27
CA ASP A 559 -3.58 5.75 31.04
C ASP A 559 -2.34 4.88 31.10
N HIS A 560 -2.52 3.65 31.55
CA HIS A 560 -1.43 2.71 31.72
C HIS A 560 -1.80 1.37 31.10
N THR A 561 -1.63 1.31 29.78
CA THR A 561 -1.92 0.12 28.97
C THR A 561 -0.65 -0.56 28.44
N GLY A 562 0.52 0.07 28.60
CA GLY A 562 1.83 -0.47 28.19
C GLY A 562 2.58 0.40 27.18
N VAL A 563 1.93 1.36 26.51
CA VAL A 563 2.60 2.32 25.61
C VAL A 563 3.51 3.27 26.37
N GLU A 564 3.08 3.63 27.59
CA GLU A 564 3.74 4.56 28.51
C GLU A 564 4.85 3.92 29.35
N VAL A 565 5.02 2.59 29.27
CA VAL A 565 6.14 1.92 29.95
C VAL A 565 7.45 2.35 29.26
N TYR A 566 8.33 2.99 30.04
CA TYR A 566 9.55 3.64 29.58
C TYR A 566 10.77 3.13 30.36
N THR A 567 11.97 3.50 29.91
CA THR A 567 13.25 2.92 30.35
C THR A 567 13.23 1.40 30.13
N THR A 568 13.14 1.04 28.85
CA THR A 568 13.12 -0.34 28.35
C THR A 568 14.09 -0.51 27.19
N ILE A 569 14.57 -1.73 26.96
CA ILE A 569 15.29 -2.07 25.73
C ILE A 569 14.26 -2.11 24.60
N PHE A 570 14.40 -1.18 23.66
CA PHE A 570 13.45 -0.94 22.56
C PHE A 570 13.94 -1.53 21.23
N ALA A 571 15.25 -1.69 21.07
CA ALA A 571 15.90 -2.33 19.94
C ALA A 571 16.92 -3.35 20.43
N PHE A 572 16.96 -4.53 19.82
CA PHE A 572 17.90 -5.59 20.16
C PHE A 572 18.22 -6.43 18.92
N GLU A 573 19.49 -6.69 18.68
CA GLU A 573 19.97 -7.52 17.57
C GLU A 573 21.20 -8.35 17.98
N GLU A 574 21.36 -9.51 17.37
CA GLU A 574 22.59 -10.31 17.41
C GLU A 574 23.34 -10.19 16.08
N SER A 575 24.66 -10.05 16.15
CA SER A 575 25.53 -9.92 14.97
C SER A 575 25.34 -11.08 13.99
N PRO A 576 25.13 -10.82 12.69
CA PRO A 576 25.11 -11.89 11.69
C PRO A 576 26.52 -12.50 11.44
N HIS A 577 27.59 -11.84 11.90
CA HIS A 577 28.98 -12.26 11.67
C HIS A 577 29.59 -13.07 12.82
N GLU A 578 29.20 -12.76 14.05
CA GLU A 578 29.87 -13.26 15.26
C GLU A 578 28.82 -13.73 16.29
N PRO A 579 28.73 -15.03 16.61
CA PRO A 579 27.78 -15.53 17.61
C PRO A 579 28.07 -14.94 18.99
N GLY A 580 27.01 -14.54 19.69
CA GLY A 580 27.10 -13.95 21.03
C GLY A 580 27.60 -12.51 21.07
N VAL A 581 27.72 -11.83 19.92
CA VAL A 581 27.85 -10.36 19.86
C VAL A 581 26.46 -9.75 19.80
N LEU A 582 26.02 -9.16 20.91
CA LEU A 582 24.67 -8.68 21.15
C LEU A 582 24.65 -7.15 21.27
N TRP A 583 23.68 -6.51 20.65
CA TRP A 583 23.48 -5.05 20.70
C TRP A 583 22.11 -4.73 21.27
N ALA A 584 22.04 -3.72 22.14
CA ALA A 584 20.81 -3.27 22.76
C ALA A 584 20.72 -1.73 22.72
N GLY A 585 19.53 -1.21 22.39
CA GLY A 585 19.22 0.21 22.38
C GLY A 585 17.96 0.47 23.19
N SER A 586 17.98 1.46 24.07
CA SER A 586 16.85 1.78 24.95
C SER A 586 15.98 2.93 24.43
N ASP A 587 14.74 3.01 24.92
CA ASP A 587 13.81 4.09 24.60
C ASP A 587 14.14 5.44 25.27
N ASP A 588 15.03 5.40 26.28
CA ASP A 588 15.57 6.54 27.03
C ASP A 588 16.98 6.97 26.64
N GLY A 589 17.54 6.37 25.58
CA GLY A 589 18.70 6.89 24.87
C GLY A 589 20.04 6.35 25.35
N LEU A 590 20.13 5.04 25.59
CA LEU A 590 21.39 4.33 25.76
C LEU A 590 21.57 3.24 24.70
N VAL A 591 22.82 3.02 24.28
CA VAL A 591 23.22 1.91 23.40
C VAL A 591 24.30 1.11 24.11
N HIS A 592 24.13 -0.22 24.14
CA HIS A 592 25.06 -1.14 24.77
C HIS A 592 25.43 -2.29 23.84
N ILE A 593 26.63 -2.84 24.04
CA ILE A 593 27.11 -4.03 23.34
C ILE A 593 27.65 -5.06 24.33
N SER A 594 27.38 -6.34 24.07
CA SER A 594 28.10 -7.47 24.66
C SER A 594 28.83 -8.21 23.57
N ARG A 595 30.10 -8.56 23.79
CA ARG A 595 30.92 -9.36 22.86
C ARG A 595 31.28 -10.73 23.41
N ASN A 596 30.65 -11.15 24.50
CA ASN A 596 30.92 -12.40 25.20
C ASN A 596 29.63 -13.10 25.63
N ASN A 597 28.63 -13.06 24.75
CA ASN A 597 27.34 -13.73 24.90
C ASN A 597 26.57 -13.33 26.17
N GLY A 598 26.54 -12.02 26.45
CA GLY A 598 25.80 -11.42 27.55
C GLY A 598 26.52 -11.38 28.90
N LYS A 599 27.74 -11.93 29.01
CA LYS A 599 28.46 -11.94 30.31
C LYS A 599 28.81 -10.55 30.80
N THR A 600 29.23 -9.66 29.91
CA THR A 600 29.51 -8.25 30.21
C THR A 600 28.93 -7.36 29.12
N TRP A 601 28.50 -6.15 29.50
CA TRP A 601 27.92 -5.14 28.63
C TRP A 601 28.68 -3.82 28.76
N GLU A 602 29.01 -3.21 27.62
CA GLU A 602 29.69 -1.92 27.52
C GLU A 602 28.71 -0.88 26.98
N ASN A 603 28.68 0.32 27.58
CA ASN A 603 27.90 1.44 27.07
C ASN A 603 28.68 2.11 25.93
N ILE A 604 28.08 2.10 24.74
CA ILE A 604 28.62 2.61 23.49
C ILE A 604 27.72 3.69 22.90
N THR A 605 27.00 4.43 23.74
CA THR A 605 26.06 5.48 23.30
C THR A 605 26.82 6.57 22.53
N PRO A 606 26.35 7.00 21.33
CA PRO A 606 26.98 8.09 20.60
C PRO A 606 27.03 9.37 21.46
N PRO A 607 28.19 10.04 21.61
CA PRO A 607 28.31 11.23 22.46
C PRO A 607 27.37 12.38 22.06
N ASP A 608 27.13 12.55 20.76
CA ASP A 608 26.29 13.61 20.19
C ASP A 608 24.80 13.20 20.09
N MET A 609 24.44 12.02 20.57
CA MET A 609 23.03 11.59 20.58
C MET A 609 22.22 12.43 21.57
N PRO A 610 21.06 12.97 21.17
CA PRO A 610 20.23 13.74 22.09
C PRO A 610 19.75 12.85 23.24
N ARG A 611 19.84 13.37 24.48
CA ARG A 611 19.34 12.69 25.69
C ARG A 611 17.85 12.37 25.54
N GLU A 612 17.43 11.21 26.04
CA GLU A 612 16.05 10.71 25.93
C GLU A 612 15.57 10.50 24.48
N GLY A 613 16.51 10.35 23.53
CA GLY A 613 16.20 9.87 22.20
C GLY A 613 15.86 8.38 22.24
N THR A 614 14.73 7.98 21.67
CA THR A 614 14.38 6.56 21.57
C THR A 614 15.20 5.92 20.45
N VAL A 615 16.05 4.95 20.80
CA VAL A 615 16.75 4.10 19.81
C VAL A 615 15.71 3.15 19.20
N ASN A 616 15.13 3.54 18.07
CA ASN A 616 13.98 2.83 17.52
C ASN A 616 14.37 1.50 16.86
N MET A 617 15.60 1.39 16.37
CA MET A 617 16.12 0.21 15.69
C MET A 617 17.66 0.22 15.67
N ILE A 618 18.24 -0.96 15.50
CA ILE A 618 19.67 -1.19 15.23
C ILE A 618 19.76 -2.02 13.95
N GLU A 619 20.60 -1.62 13.01
CA GLU A 619 20.90 -2.33 11.77
C GLU A 619 22.35 -2.77 11.86
N LEU A 620 22.57 -4.07 12.01
CA LEU A 620 23.92 -4.64 11.99
C LEU A 620 24.30 -4.94 10.55
N SER A 621 25.48 -4.49 10.14
CA SER A 621 25.92 -4.57 8.74
C SER A 621 25.98 -6.01 8.25
N ALA A 622 25.46 -6.26 7.05
CA ALA A 622 25.65 -7.53 6.35
C ALA A 622 27.08 -7.67 5.77
N HIS A 623 27.83 -6.57 5.68
CA HIS A 623 29.12 -6.50 4.98
C HIS A 623 30.31 -6.61 5.91
N ASP A 624 30.30 -5.90 7.05
CA ASP A 624 31.46 -5.84 7.94
C ASP A 624 31.07 -6.11 9.41
N PRO A 625 31.84 -6.92 10.16
CA PRO A 625 31.64 -7.08 11.59
C PRO A 625 31.93 -5.77 12.35
N GLY A 626 31.15 -5.48 13.38
CA GLY A 626 31.29 -4.27 14.21
C GLY A 626 30.75 -2.98 13.59
N ARG A 627 30.28 -3.02 12.35
CA ARG A 627 29.61 -1.91 11.68
C ARG A 627 28.10 -1.95 11.93
N ALA A 628 27.53 -0.81 12.31
CA ALA A 628 26.10 -0.70 12.59
C ALA A 628 25.55 0.70 12.29
N PHE A 629 24.25 0.75 12.03
CA PHE A 629 23.47 1.98 11.93
C PHE A 629 22.34 1.98 12.97
N ILE A 630 22.03 3.14 13.52
CA ILE A 630 20.87 3.30 14.41
C ILE A 630 20.03 4.48 13.96
N ALA A 631 18.71 4.32 14.02
CA ALA A 631 17.75 5.41 13.87
C ALA A 631 17.20 5.80 15.24
N VAL A 632 17.26 7.09 15.55
CA VAL A 632 16.84 7.65 16.83
C VAL A 632 15.77 8.71 16.58
N TYR A 633 14.69 8.71 17.35
CA TYR A 633 13.71 9.80 17.30
C TYR A 633 13.46 10.42 18.66
N ARG A 634 13.03 11.69 18.64
CA ARG A 634 12.74 12.47 19.84
C ARG A 634 11.48 13.34 19.72
N TYR A 635 10.63 13.08 18.72
CA TYR A 635 9.43 13.88 18.42
C TYR A 635 8.47 14.01 19.61
N ARG A 636 8.42 13.00 20.49
CA ARG A 636 7.63 12.99 21.75
C ARG A 636 8.14 13.97 22.82
N ARG A 637 9.26 14.65 22.55
CA ARG A 637 9.82 15.77 23.33
C ARG A 637 9.82 17.07 22.53
N ASN A 638 8.98 17.15 21.48
CA ASN A 638 8.87 18.28 20.57
C ASN A 638 10.15 18.53 19.73
N ASP A 639 10.85 17.45 19.40
CA ASP A 639 12.11 17.48 18.65
C ASP A 639 11.99 16.58 17.40
N PHE A 640 11.81 17.20 16.24
CA PHE A 640 11.51 16.51 14.97
C PHE A 640 12.74 16.28 14.09
N HIS A 641 13.94 16.50 14.62
CA HIS A 641 15.19 16.32 13.87
C HIS A 641 15.39 14.86 13.42
N PRO A 642 15.90 14.64 12.19
CA PRO A 642 16.33 13.33 11.76
C PRO A 642 17.66 12.95 12.44
N TYR A 643 17.71 11.77 13.07
CA TYR A 643 18.94 11.23 13.62
C TYR A 643 19.21 9.81 13.10
N ILE A 644 20.26 9.70 12.28
CA ILE A 644 20.86 8.43 11.87
C ILE A 644 22.32 8.45 12.31
N PHE A 645 22.74 7.50 13.14
CA PHE A 645 24.15 7.36 13.52
C PHE A 645 24.74 6.10 12.90
N ARG A 646 26.03 6.15 12.57
CA ARG A 646 26.82 5.00 12.10
C ARG A 646 28.06 4.81 12.95
N THR A 647 28.39 3.55 13.21
CA THR A 647 29.68 3.10 13.74
C THR A 647 30.29 2.06 12.82
N ASN A 648 31.63 1.96 12.81
CA ASN A 648 32.39 0.95 12.06
C ASN A 648 33.30 0.11 12.97
N ASP A 649 33.22 0.29 14.29
CA ASP A 649 34.23 -0.21 15.24
C ASP A 649 33.62 -0.69 16.55
N TYR A 650 32.45 -1.35 16.47
CA TYR A 650 31.70 -1.88 17.61
C TYR A 650 31.20 -0.78 18.56
N GLY A 651 30.92 0.43 18.04
CA GLY A 651 30.37 1.53 18.80
C GLY A 651 31.40 2.36 19.58
N ARG A 652 32.70 2.18 19.32
CA ARG A 652 33.74 3.00 19.95
C ARG A 652 33.73 4.42 19.41
N THR A 653 33.44 4.58 18.12
CA THR A 653 33.24 5.87 17.47
C THR A 653 31.94 5.89 16.67
N TRP A 654 31.33 7.08 16.61
CA TRP A 654 30.05 7.30 15.94
C TRP A 654 30.09 8.56 15.09
N GLU A 655 29.35 8.53 13.99
CA GLU A 655 29.14 9.66 13.09
C GLU A 655 27.64 9.88 12.89
N LEU A 656 27.19 11.13 12.99
CA LEU A 656 25.84 11.55 12.64
C LEU A 656 25.74 11.73 11.12
N LEU A 657 24.86 10.96 10.48
CA LEU A 657 24.65 10.93 9.03
C LEU A 657 23.50 11.83 8.56
N THR A 658 22.89 12.60 9.45
CA THR A 658 21.76 13.48 9.15
C THR A 658 21.94 14.81 9.86
N ASP A 659 22.16 15.87 9.08
CA ASP A 659 22.33 17.25 9.56
C ASP A 659 21.12 18.14 9.21
N GLY A 660 20.03 17.52 8.74
CA GLY A 660 18.84 18.21 8.23
C GLY A 660 19.03 18.90 6.88
N GLN A 661 20.27 18.89 6.36
CA GLN A 661 20.72 19.63 5.19
C GLN A 661 21.19 18.73 4.04
N ASN A 662 21.47 17.45 4.31
CA ASN A 662 22.00 16.48 3.37
C ASN A 662 20.92 15.67 2.63
N GLY A 663 19.67 16.16 2.64
CA GLY A 663 18.58 15.68 1.78
C GLY A 663 17.38 15.06 2.49
N ILE A 664 17.55 14.59 3.74
CA ILE A 664 16.43 14.38 4.67
C ILE A 664 16.15 15.73 5.36
N PRO A 665 14.94 16.30 5.24
CA PRO A 665 14.61 17.58 5.87
C PRO A 665 14.72 17.54 7.40
N GLU A 666 15.09 18.67 7.98
CA GLU A 666 15.26 18.86 9.43
C GLU A 666 14.02 18.50 10.28
N ASN A 667 12.82 18.54 9.72
CA ASN A 667 11.59 18.18 10.43
C ASN A 667 11.07 16.79 10.08
N HIS A 668 11.85 15.96 9.36
CA HIS A 668 11.47 14.61 8.95
C HIS A 668 12.19 13.55 9.81
N PHE A 669 11.80 13.45 11.08
CA PHE A 669 12.40 12.46 11.97
C PHE A 669 12.38 11.05 11.38
N VAL A 670 13.50 10.36 11.55
CA VAL A 670 13.74 9.03 10.98
C VAL A 670 13.22 7.96 11.93
N ARG A 671 12.53 6.97 11.38
CA ARG A 671 12.04 5.81 12.13
C ARG A 671 12.92 4.60 11.86
N VAL A 672 13.42 4.43 10.64
CA VAL A 672 14.17 3.23 10.24
C VAL A 672 15.24 3.57 9.20
N VAL A 673 16.39 2.90 9.32
CA VAL A 673 17.48 2.89 8.35
C VAL A 673 17.91 1.43 8.11
N ARG A 674 18.11 1.04 6.84
CA ARG A 674 18.57 -0.30 6.45
C ARG A 674 19.76 -0.20 5.51
N GLU A 675 20.74 -1.07 5.72
CA GLU A 675 21.83 -1.26 4.76
C GLU A 675 21.41 -2.31 3.74
N ASP A 676 21.68 -2.07 2.46
CA ASP A 676 21.40 -3.05 1.42
C ASP A 676 22.42 -4.21 1.50
N PRO A 677 21.98 -5.48 1.68
CA PRO A 677 22.88 -6.61 1.82
C PRO A 677 23.58 -7.00 0.51
N ASP A 678 23.06 -6.59 -0.65
CA ASP A 678 23.64 -6.87 -1.97
C ASP A 678 24.56 -5.74 -2.47
N ARG A 679 24.47 -4.52 -1.90
CA ARG A 679 25.34 -3.37 -2.25
C ARG A 679 25.76 -2.55 -1.03
N LYS A 680 27.03 -2.69 -0.63
CA LYS A 680 27.66 -1.86 0.40
C LYS A 680 27.55 -0.36 0.07
N GLY A 681 27.18 0.45 1.06
CA GLY A 681 26.99 1.90 0.94
C GLY A 681 25.66 2.34 0.32
N LEU A 682 24.81 1.41 -0.12
CA LEU A 682 23.41 1.70 -0.46
C LEU A 682 22.56 1.57 0.81
N LEU A 683 21.90 2.66 1.20
CA LEU A 683 21.08 2.73 2.40
C LEU A 683 19.66 3.18 2.07
N TYR A 684 18.68 2.67 2.81
CA TYR A 684 17.29 3.11 2.73
C TYR A 684 16.85 3.70 4.07
N ALA A 685 16.16 4.84 4.06
CA ALA A 685 15.61 5.45 5.26
C ALA A 685 14.10 5.70 5.13
N GLY A 686 13.36 5.27 6.16
CA GLY A 686 11.94 5.53 6.35
C GLY A 686 11.74 6.58 7.44
N THR A 687 10.95 7.61 7.12
CA THR A 687 10.62 8.73 8.01
C THR A 687 9.12 8.75 8.32
N GLU A 688 8.69 9.69 9.17
CA GLU A 688 7.27 10.01 9.36
C GLU A 688 6.55 10.40 8.05
N PHE A 689 7.29 11.00 7.11
CA PHE A 689 6.72 11.64 5.93
C PHE A 689 7.13 10.99 4.60
N GLY A 690 7.82 9.85 4.63
CA GLY A 690 8.14 9.10 3.41
C GLY A 690 9.52 8.45 3.37
N MET A 691 9.93 8.12 2.15
CA MET A 691 11.08 7.25 1.83
C MET A 691 12.26 8.00 1.19
N TYR A 692 13.46 7.62 1.61
CA TYR A 692 14.74 8.13 1.14
C TYR A 692 15.73 7.01 0.83
N VAL A 693 16.69 7.30 -0.04
CA VAL A 693 17.81 6.44 -0.41
C VAL A 693 19.10 7.23 -0.40
N SER A 694 20.18 6.59 0.03
CA SER A 694 21.55 7.10 -0.05
C SER A 694 22.37 6.11 -0.88
N PHE A 695 23.15 6.62 -1.83
CA PHE A 695 24.04 5.81 -2.68
C PHE A 695 25.51 5.89 -2.28
N ASP A 696 25.84 6.68 -1.25
CA ASP A 696 27.19 7.05 -0.85
C ASP A 696 27.41 6.93 0.67
N ASP A 697 26.79 5.91 1.25
CA ASP A 697 26.95 5.52 2.65
C ASP A 697 26.49 6.56 3.68
N GLY A 698 25.39 7.24 3.37
CA GLY A 698 24.67 8.15 4.26
C GLY A 698 25.11 9.61 4.17
N LYS A 699 26.06 9.92 3.28
CA LYS A 699 26.55 11.30 3.10
C LYS A 699 25.48 12.18 2.47
N HIS A 700 24.80 11.69 1.43
CA HIS A 700 23.69 12.38 0.80
C HIS A 700 22.47 11.47 0.65
N TRP A 701 21.31 12.05 0.93
CA TRP A 701 20.01 11.39 0.82
C TRP A 701 19.18 12.04 -0.28
N GLN A 702 18.43 11.22 -1.01
CA GLN A 702 17.47 11.68 -2.00
C GLN A 702 16.18 10.88 -1.91
N SER A 703 15.09 11.43 -2.44
CA SER A 703 13.78 10.80 -2.32
C SER A 703 13.71 9.48 -3.10
N LEU A 704 13.16 8.46 -2.45
CA LEU A 704 12.70 7.20 -3.05
C LEU A 704 11.17 7.08 -2.92
N GLN A 705 10.44 8.21 -2.92
CA GLN A 705 8.99 8.20 -2.68
C GLN A 705 8.21 7.48 -3.79
N LEU A 706 8.58 7.70 -5.06
CA LEU A 706 7.93 7.11 -6.23
C LEU A 706 6.39 7.22 -6.15
N ASN A 707 5.67 6.09 -6.21
CA ASN A 707 4.21 6.01 -6.04
C ASN A 707 3.76 5.57 -4.63
N LEU A 708 4.68 5.48 -3.67
CA LEU A 708 4.31 5.18 -2.29
C LEU A 708 3.52 6.39 -1.73
N PRO A 709 2.43 6.18 -0.98
CA PRO A 709 1.71 7.27 -0.31
C PRO A 709 2.58 7.98 0.75
N ARG A 710 2.26 9.24 1.05
CA ARG A 710 2.86 9.97 2.19
C ARG A 710 2.24 9.47 3.49
N THR A 711 2.97 8.62 4.21
CA THR A 711 2.52 7.94 5.43
C THR A 711 3.75 7.59 6.28
N PRO A 712 3.60 7.41 7.61
CA PRO A 712 4.71 6.97 8.45
C PRO A 712 5.25 5.62 7.99
N ILE A 713 6.56 5.57 7.76
CA ILE A 713 7.28 4.34 7.46
C ILE A 713 7.86 3.82 8.76
N THR A 714 7.27 2.74 9.30
CA THR A 714 7.61 2.26 10.64
C THR A 714 8.75 1.27 10.65
N ASP A 715 8.91 0.50 9.58
CA ASP A 715 9.96 -0.49 9.45
C ASP A 715 10.19 -0.90 7.98
N LEU A 716 11.38 -1.44 7.70
CA LEU A 716 11.85 -1.83 6.39
C LEU A 716 12.60 -3.16 6.48
N ILE A 717 12.55 -3.97 5.44
CA ILE A 717 13.44 -5.13 5.29
C ILE A 717 13.80 -5.32 3.81
N VAL A 718 15.07 -5.63 3.54
CA VAL A 718 15.52 -6.01 2.19
C VAL A 718 15.62 -7.53 2.16
N TYR A 719 14.87 -8.17 1.26
CA TYR A 719 14.86 -9.62 1.11
C TYR A 719 14.65 -10.01 -0.35
N GLU A 720 15.41 -10.98 -0.86
CA GLU A 720 15.38 -11.40 -2.28
C GLU A 720 15.46 -10.24 -3.29
N LYS A 721 16.25 -9.21 -2.97
CA LYS A 721 16.37 -7.96 -3.76
C LYS A 721 15.05 -7.21 -3.93
N ASP A 722 14.13 -7.35 -2.99
CA ASP A 722 12.94 -6.53 -2.85
C ASP A 722 13.07 -5.68 -1.58
N LEU A 723 12.56 -4.45 -1.61
CA LEU A 723 12.41 -3.61 -0.40
C LEU A 723 10.98 -3.70 0.10
N ILE A 724 10.78 -4.38 1.23
CA ILE A 724 9.49 -4.54 1.89
C ILE A 724 9.32 -3.40 2.91
N VAL A 725 8.14 -2.78 2.90
CA VAL A 725 7.82 -1.56 3.64
C VAL A 725 6.62 -1.80 4.54
N ALA A 726 6.80 -1.63 5.86
CA ALA A 726 5.70 -1.47 6.80
C ALA A 726 5.31 0.01 6.87
N THR A 727 4.01 0.26 6.83
CA THR A 727 3.45 1.60 7.02
C THR A 727 2.49 1.60 8.19
N GLN A 728 2.33 2.77 8.81
CA GLN A 728 1.28 2.98 9.80
C GLN A 728 0.06 3.60 9.11
N GLY A 729 -0.78 2.77 8.47
CA GLY A 729 -2.07 3.20 7.92
C GLY A 729 -2.23 3.04 6.41
N ARG A 730 -1.27 2.42 5.71
CA ARG A 730 -1.36 2.07 4.27
C ARG A 730 -1.00 0.61 3.98
N SER A 731 -1.04 -0.25 5.00
CA SER A 731 -0.68 -1.67 4.91
C SER A 731 0.76 -1.91 4.42
N PHE A 732 1.10 -3.13 3.94
CA PHE A 732 2.44 -3.44 3.44
C PHE A 732 2.62 -3.12 1.95
N TRP A 733 3.82 -2.66 1.61
CA TRP A 733 4.24 -2.40 0.23
C TRP A 733 5.56 -3.11 -0.09
N ILE A 734 5.78 -3.40 -1.37
CA ILE A 734 7.04 -3.94 -1.88
C ILE A 734 7.52 -3.11 -3.06
N LEU A 735 8.75 -2.59 -3.02
CA LEU A 735 9.45 -2.15 -4.23
C LEU A 735 10.11 -3.38 -4.85
N ASP A 736 9.45 -3.92 -5.87
CA ASP A 736 9.93 -5.15 -6.53
C ASP A 736 11.20 -4.85 -7.36
N ASP A 737 12.22 -5.70 -7.17
CA ASP A 737 13.46 -5.73 -7.95
C ASP A 737 14.35 -4.48 -7.82
N LEU A 738 15.19 -4.47 -6.79
CA LEU A 738 16.21 -3.45 -6.49
C LEU A 738 17.44 -3.52 -7.41
N THR A 739 17.55 -4.50 -8.31
CA THR A 739 18.74 -4.65 -9.16
C THR A 739 19.09 -3.43 -10.00
N PRO A 740 18.17 -2.56 -10.45
CA PRO A 740 18.56 -1.32 -11.10
C PRO A 740 19.31 -0.38 -10.16
N LEU A 741 18.87 -0.26 -8.89
CA LEU A 741 19.57 0.55 -7.88
C LEU A 741 20.94 -0.03 -7.55
N HIS A 742 21.08 -1.36 -7.50
CA HIS A 742 22.37 -2.03 -7.29
C HIS A 742 23.40 -1.71 -8.39
N GLN A 743 22.93 -1.45 -9.61
CA GLN A 743 23.77 -1.22 -10.79
C GLN A 743 24.06 0.27 -11.06
N LEU A 744 23.49 1.21 -10.30
CA LEU A 744 23.77 2.64 -10.51
C LEU A 744 25.20 3.00 -10.11
N THR A 745 25.97 3.47 -11.08
CA THR A 745 27.32 4.02 -10.92
C THR A 745 27.43 5.36 -11.67
N ASP A 746 28.49 6.13 -11.41
CA ASP A 746 28.78 7.35 -12.17
C ASP A 746 28.90 7.10 -13.68
N GLU A 747 29.39 5.92 -14.08
CA GLU A 747 29.47 5.51 -15.48
C GLU A 747 28.08 5.33 -16.10
N VAL A 748 27.18 4.62 -15.39
CA VAL A 748 25.78 4.45 -15.83
C VAL A 748 25.07 5.80 -15.92
N ALA A 749 25.26 6.67 -14.92
CA ALA A 749 24.62 7.98 -14.88
C ALA A 749 25.07 8.92 -16.02
N ARG A 750 26.29 8.75 -16.54
CA ARG A 750 26.83 9.53 -17.69
C ARG A 750 26.56 8.87 -19.04
N SER A 751 26.03 7.65 -19.07
CA SER A 751 25.76 6.92 -20.31
C SER A 751 24.59 7.55 -21.06
N LYS A 752 24.65 7.54 -22.41
CA LYS A 752 23.52 7.96 -23.25
C LYS A 752 22.35 6.98 -23.19
N ALA A 753 22.66 5.70 -23.02
CA ALA A 753 21.72 4.60 -22.89
C ALA A 753 22.35 3.47 -22.07
N PHE A 754 21.53 2.72 -21.33
CA PHE A 754 22.00 1.59 -20.52
C PHE A 754 20.93 0.50 -20.41
N LEU A 755 21.32 -0.76 -20.61
CA LEU A 755 20.50 -1.94 -20.34
C LEU A 755 20.95 -2.60 -19.04
N PHE A 756 20.08 -2.53 -18.02
CA PHE A 756 20.34 -3.15 -16.72
C PHE A 756 20.27 -4.66 -16.83
N LYS A 757 21.18 -5.36 -16.13
CA LYS A 757 21.13 -6.81 -16.01
C LYS A 757 19.87 -7.22 -15.23
N PRO A 758 18.97 -8.05 -15.79
CA PRO A 758 17.79 -8.51 -15.07
C PRO A 758 18.15 -9.48 -13.94
N ARG A 759 17.34 -9.49 -12.87
CA ARG A 759 17.41 -10.54 -11.83
C ARG A 759 16.97 -11.91 -12.34
N THR A 760 17.28 -12.95 -11.58
CA THR A 760 16.76 -14.31 -11.80
C THR A 760 15.24 -14.29 -11.86
N ALA A 761 14.66 -14.92 -12.89
CA ALA A 761 13.22 -15.03 -13.08
C ALA A 761 12.73 -16.44 -12.74
N TYR A 762 11.50 -16.53 -12.21
CA TYR A 762 10.89 -17.81 -11.87
C TYR A 762 9.79 -18.18 -12.86
N ARG A 763 9.87 -19.38 -13.42
CA ARG A 763 8.75 -20.04 -14.09
C ARG A 763 7.81 -20.59 -13.02
N THR A 764 6.68 -19.92 -12.82
CA THR A 764 5.71 -20.25 -11.75
C THR A 764 4.26 -20.12 -12.23
N ARG A 765 3.35 -20.76 -11.48
CA ARG A 765 1.89 -20.68 -11.64
C ARG A 765 1.22 -19.80 -10.59
N LEU A 766 1.97 -18.91 -9.93
CA LEU A 766 1.41 -17.91 -9.01
C LEU A 766 0.68 -16.78 -9.77
N ARG A 767 -0.39 -17.19 -10.45
CA ARG A 767 -1.26 -16.41 -11.31
C ARG A 767 -2.70 -16.96 -11.18
N GLY A 768 -3.68 -16.05 -11.16
CA GLY A 768 -5.08 -16.43 -11.07
C GLY A 768 -5.99 -15.22 -11.10
N PHE A 769 -7.28 -15.48 -11.30
CA PHE A 769 -8.33 -14.45 -11.28
C PHE A 769 -8.25 -13.68 -9.97
N ARG A 770 -8.31 -12.35 -10.05
CA ARG A 770 -8.28 -11.47 -8.89
C ARG A 770 -9.59 -10.73 -8.79
N GLY A 771 -10.26 -10.93 -7.66
CA GLY A 771 -11.34 -10.04 -7.28
C GLY A 771 -10.79 -8.61 -7.12
N PRO A 772 -11.66 -7.58 -7.26
CA PRO A 772 -11.29 -6.23 -6.88
C PRO A 772 -10.77 -6.27 -5.44
N ARG A 773 -9.65 -5.59 -5.16
CA ARG A 773 -9.01 -5.49 -3.83
C ARG A 773 -8.22 -6.73 -3.37
N ALA A 774 -7.96 -7.72 -4.23
CA ALA A 774 -6.94 -8.71 -3.94
C ALA A 774 -5.53 -8.06 -3.94
N PRO A 775 -4.57 -8.55 -3.14
CA PRO A 775 -3.16 -8.17 -3.24
C PRO A 775 -2.65 -8.20 -4.68
N SER A 776 -1.89 -7.18 -5.07
CA SER A 776 -1.22 -7.19 -6.38
C SER A 776 -0.06 -8.18 -6.33
N ASN A 777 0.22 -8.91 -7.42
CA ASN A 777 1.49 -9.63 -7.62
C ASN A 777 2.46 -8.81 -8.47
N PRO A 778 3.77 -9.11 -8.40
CA PRO A 778 4.72 -8.58 -9.37
C PRO A 778 4.34 -9.01 -10.81
N PRO A 779 4.83 -8.28 -11.82
CA PRO A 779 4.70 -8.68 -13.22
C PRO A 779 5.16 -10.13 -13.46
N GLU A 780 4.55 -10.79 -14.44
CA GLU A 780 4.95 -12.15 -14.81
C GLU A 780 6.30 -12.16 -15.55
N GLY A 781 7.07 -13.22 -15.32
CA GLY A 781 8.33 -13.48 -15.99
C GLY A 781 9.47 -12.58 -15.54
N VAL A 782 10.24 -12.07 -16.50
CA VAL A 782 11.41 -11.23 -16.25
C VAL A 782 11.06 -9.77 -16.50
N THR A 783 11.34 -8.90 -15.52
CA THR A 783 11.26 -7.46 -15.71
C THR A 783 12.60 -6.95 -16.18
N ILE A 784 12.59 -6.28 -17.33
CA ILE A 784 13.75 -5.73 -18.00
C ILE A 784 13.68 -4.22 -17.83
N SER A 785 14.74 -3.64 -17.29
CA SER A 785 14.86 -2.20 -17.10
C SER A 785 15.96 -1.67 -18.01
N TYR A 786 15.74 -0.50 -18.61
CA TYR A 786 16.72 0.20 -19.44
C TYR A 786 16.53 1.71 -19.32
N TYR A 787 17.57 2.47 -19.63
CA TYR A 787 17.62 3.91 -19.49
C TYR A 787 18.05 4.58 -20.80
N PHE A 788 17.49 5.75 -21.07
CA PHE A 788 17.96 6.68 -22.09
C PHE A 788 18.12 8.07 -21.48
N ALA A 789 19.25 8.74 -21.70
CA ALA A 789 19.47 10.10 -21.19
C ALA A 789 18.48 11.11 -21.80
N GLU A 790 18.20 10.95 -23.09
CA GLU A 790 17.20 11.71 -23.84
C GLU A 790 16.23 10.75 -24.53
N LYS A 791 15.10 11.27 -25.01
CA LYS A 791 14.15 10.44 -25.74
C LYS A 791 14.79 9.96 -27.05
N PRO A 792 14.81 8.63 -27.34
CA PRO A 792 15.33 8.11 -28.59
C PRO A 792 14.63 8.73 -29.81
N ASP A 793 15.42 9.11 -30.81
CA ASP A 793 14.99 9.73 -32.08
C ASP A 793 14.58 8.71 -33.16
N GLY A 794 14.61 7.42 -32.83
CA GLY A 794 14.38 6.32 -33.76
C GLY A 794 13.69 5.10 -33.14
N GLU A 795 13.67 4.00 -33.90
CA GLU A 795 13.16 2.73 -33.41
C GLU A 795 14.11 2.15 -32.35
N VAL A 796 13.52 1.74 -31.22
CA VAL A 796 14.20 0.93 -30.20
C VAL A 796 13.70 -0.50 -30.36
N LYS A 797 14.63 -1.44 -30.42
CA LYS A 797 14.33 -2.88 -30.47
C LYS A 797 14.80 -3.55 -29.19
N LEU A 798 13.94 -4.38 -28.61
CA LEU A 798 14.26 -5.25 -27.48
C LEU A 798 14.12 -6.70 -27.95
N GLU A 799 15.23 -7.43 -27.97
CA GLU A 799 15.29 -8.82 -28.41
C GLU A 799 15.55 -9.75 -27.23
N ILE A 800 14.75 -10.80 -27.11
CA ILE A 800 14.99 -11.91 -26.19
C ILE A 800 15.65 -13.02 -26.99
N LEU A 801 16.77 -13.54 -26.50
CA LEU A 801 17.55 -14.57 -27.15
C LEU A 801 17.77 -15.77 -26.24
N ASP A 802 17.97 -16.94 -26.85
CA ASP A 802 18.36 -18.14 -26.13
C ASP A 802 19.86 -18.13 -25.76
N ALA A 803 20.30 -19.19 -25.08
CA ALA A 803 21.70 -19.37 -24.70
C ALA A 803 22.68 -19.40 -25.90
N GLN A 804 22.20 -19.70 -27.11
CA GLN A 804 23.01 -19.73 -28.34
C GLN A 804 22.98 -18.39 -29.11
N GLY A 805 22.29 -17.37 -28.59
CA GLY A 805 22.16 -16.07 -29.24
C GLY A 805 21.14 -16.05 -30.38
N ARG A 806 20.26 -17.05 -30.49
CA ARG A 806 19.16 -17.05 -31.46
C ARG A 806 18.01 -16.22 -30.90
N VAL A 807 17.47 -15.32 -31.72
CA VAL A 807 16.34 -14.48 -31.33
C VAL A 807 15.08 -15.34 -31.15
N ILE A 808 14.54 -15.31 -29.93
CA ILE A 808 13.25 -15.91 -29.56
C ILE A 808 12.11 -14.94 -29.89
N ARG A 809 12.30 -13.66 -29.53
CA ARG A 809 11.28 -12.62 -29.68
C ARG A 809 11.90 -11.25 -29.87
N THR A 810 11.22 -10.41 -30.64
CA THR A 810 11.59 -9.01 -30.85
C THR A 810 10.39 -8.14 -30.52
N PHE A 811 10.61 -7.10 -29.71
CA PHE A 811 9.65 -6.05 -29.42
C PHE A 811 10.19 -4.72 -29.95
N SER A 812 9.30 -3.80 -30.33
CA SER A 812 9.67 -2.53 -30.97
C SER A 812 8.98 -1.35 -30.29
N SER A 813 9.63 -0.18 -30.25
CA SER A 813 8.99 1.06 -29.82
C SER A 813 8.02 1.62 -30.84
N ARG A 814 8.13 1.20 -32.11
CA ARG A 814 7.19 1.61 -33.16
C ARG A 814 5.82 1.00 -32.89
N LYS A 815 4.79 1.84 -33.07
CA LYS A 815 3.40 1.37 -33.07
C LYS A 815 3.24 0.43 -34.27
N GLN A 816 3.10 -0.86 -34.00
CA GLN A 816 2.70 -1.79 -35.05
C GLN A 816 1.23 -1.55 -35.36
N GLU A 817 0.86 -1.55 -36.65
CA GLU A 817 -0.55 -1.68 -37.03
C GLU A 817 -1.11 -2.91 -36.32
N GLU A 818 -2.27 -2.77 -35.69
CA GLU A 818 -3.03 -3.87 -35.10
C GLU A 818 -3.39 -4.85 -36.22
N GLY A 819 -2.49 -5.80 -36.50
CA GLY A 819 -2.81 -6.93 -37.36
C GLY A 819 -4.02 -7.63 -36.76
N THR A 820 -5.09 -7.78 -37.54
CA THR A 820 -6.45 -8.19 -37.17
C THR A 820 -6.58 -9.64 -36.65
N ALA A 821 -5.73 -10.06 -35.72
CA ALA A 821 -5.72 -11.36 -35.08
C ALA A 821 -6.52 -11.29 -33.78
N SER A 822 -7.82 -11.60 -33.87
CA SER A 822 -8.73 -11.97 -32.77
C SER A 822 -8.39 -11.34 -31.41
N GLU A 823 -8.69 -10.05 -31.25
CA GLU A 823 -8.56 -9.32 -29.97
C GLU A 823 -9.55 -9.78 -28.88
N GLU A 824 -10.40 -10.75 -29.18
CA GLU A 824 -11.26 -11.37 -28.21
C GLU A 824 -10.79 -12.82 -27.96
N THR A 825 -9.94 -12.99 -26.96
CA THR A 825 -9.96 -14.20 -26.12
C THR A 825 -9.90 -13.75 -24.66
N PRO A 826 -10.91 -14.05 -23.81
CA PRO A 826 -10.94 -13.66 -22.39
C PRO A 826 -9.81 -14.27 -21.57
N PHE A 827 -9.12 -15.29 -22.12
CA PHE A 827 -8.15 -16.12 -21.43
C PHE A 827 -6.76 -16.15 -22.09
N GLY A 828 -6.56 -15.45 -23.22
CA GLY A 828 -5.25 -15.24 -23.83
C GLY A 828 -4.65 -13.92 -23.36
N PRO A 829 -3.35 -13.83 -23.04
CA PRO A 829 -2.74 -12.56 -22.66
C PRO A 829 -2.81 -11.58 -23.84
N ARG A 830 -3.37 -10.38 -23.62
CA ARG A 830 -3.20 -9.25 -24.54
C ARG A 830 -1.72 -8.90 -24.61
N GLU A 831 -1.09 -9.24 -25.72
CA GLU A 831 0.34 -9.06 -25.86
C GLU A 831 0.66 -7.60 -26.19
N LYS A 832 1.28 -6.88 -25.25
CA LYS A 832 1.89 -5.58 -25.55
C LYS A 832 3.12 -5.82 -26.41
N LYS A 833 2.98 -5.63 -27.72
CA LYS A 833 4.09 -5.71 -28.69
C LYS A 833 4.97 -4.45 -28.68
N GLN A 834 4.46 -3.36 -28.10
CA GLN A 834 5.15 -2.08 -28.02
C GLN A 834 5.91 -1.94 -26.70
N ILE A 835 7.19 -1.56 -26.79
CA ILE A 835 8.01 -1.19 -25.63
C ILE A 835 8.03 0.33 -25.44
N PRO A 836 8.11 0.83 -24.20
CA PRO A 836 8.32 2.26 -23.96
C PRO A 836 9.71 2.70 -24.41
N ALA A 837 9.81 3.92 -24.96
CA ALA A 837 11.06 4.53 -25.39
C ALA A 837 11.03 6.03 -25.04
N GLU A 838 10.89 6.31 -23.74
CA GLU A 838 10.87 7.68 -23.20
C GLU A 838 12.22 8.03 -22.58
N ALA A 839 12.50 9.33 -22.41
CA ALA A 839 13.68 9.77 -21.65
C ALA A 839 13.58 9.31 -20.18
N GLY A 840 14.72 8.89 -19.62
CA GLY A 840 14.83 8.26 -18.31
C GLY A 840 14.68 6.74 -18.36
N MET A 841 14.41 6.15 -17.19
CA MET A 841 14.23 4.71 -17.05
C MET A 841 12.90 4.28 -17.67
N ASN A 842 12.97 3.13 -18.34
CA ASN A 842 11.87 2.40 -18.95
C ASN A 842 11.88 0.98 -18.39
N ARG A 843 10.70 0.36 -18.25
CA ARG A 843 10.56 -1.04 -17.81
C ARG A 843 9.61 -1.80 -18.72
N PHE A 844 9.97 -3.04 -19.02
CA PHE A 844 9.16 -3.95 -19.82
C PHE A 844 9.27 -5.37 -19.25
N SER A 845 8.16 -6.11 -19.18
CA SER A 845 8.18 -7.49 -18.66
C SER A 845 7.95 -8.50 -19.77
N TRP A 846 8.92 -9.40 -19.97
CA TRP A 846 8.72 -10.59 -20.80
C TRP A 846 8.17 -11.72 -19.93
N ASN A 847 6.93 -12.12 -20.20
CA ASN A 847 6.18 -13.17 -19.51
C ASN A 847 6.71 -14.60 -19.75
N LEU A 848 7.94 -14.75 -20.23
CA LEU A 848 8.60 -16.03 -20.54
C LEU A 848 7.90 -16.84 -21.64
N THR A 849 7.14 -16.22 -22.55
CA THR A 849 6.51 -16.95 -23.67
C THR A 849 7.26 -16.77 -24.99
N TYR A 850 7.43 -17.86 -25.73
CA TYR A 850 7.85 -17.89 -27.13
C TYR A 850 6.74 -17.32 -28.05
N PRO A 851 6.97 -17.15 -29.37
CA PRO A 851 5.91 -16.73 -30.30
C PRO A 851 4.69 -17.66 -30.27
N ALA A 852 3.50 -17.05 -30.38
CA ALA A 852 2.22 -17.77 -30.43
C ALA A 852 2.02 -18.49 -31.79
N PRO A 853 1.16 -19.53 -31.84
CA PRO A 853 0.73 -20.13 -33.10
C PRO A 853 0.12 -19.12 -34.08
N LYS A 854 0.38 -19.28 -35.37
CA LYS A 854 -0.08 -18.41 -36.47
C LYS A 854 -1.43 -18.88 -37.02
N LEU A 855 -2.52 -18.57 -36.32
CA LEU A 855 -3.88 -18.95 -36.72
C LEU A 855 -4.40 -18.13 -37.92
N VAL A 856 -5.40 -18.66 -38.63
CA VAL A 856 -6.13 -17.88 -39.65
C VAL A 856 -7.12 -16.92 -39.01
N LYS A 857 -7.42 -15.79 -39.66
CA LYS A 857 -8.43 -14.84 -39.18
C LYS A 857 -9.79 -15.54 -39.05
N GLY A 858 -10.48 -15.28 -37.95
CA GLY A 858 -11.78 -15.88 -37.64
C GLY A 858 -11.73 -17.34 -37.15
N ALA A 859 -10.54 -17.92 -36.91
CA ALA A 859 -10.45 -19.26 -36.36
C ALA A 859 -11.03 -19.33 -34.94
N VAL A 860 -12.01 -20.20 -34.73
CA VAL A 860 -12.61 -20.46 -33.42
C VAL A 860 -11.93 -21.65 -32.77
N MET A 861 -11.33 -21.42 -31.59
CA MET A 861 -10.58 -22.42 -30.83
C MET A 861 -11.35 -22.81 -29.57
N SER A 862 -11.79 -24.05 -29.49
CA SER A 862 -12.49 -24.62 -28.33
C SER A 862 -11.51 -25.17 -27.32
N LEU A 863 -11.70 -24.83 -26.04
CA LEU A 863 -10.91 -25.34 -24.90
C LEU A 863 -9.39 -25.29 -25.12
N SER A 864 -8.91 -24.34 -25.94
CA SER A 864 -7.53 -24.30 -26.41
C SER A 864 -6.89 -22.95 -26.11
N TYR A 865 -5.65 -22.99 -25.60
CA TYR A 865 -4.77 -21.86 -25.41
C TYR A 865 -4.04 -21.52 -26.71
N THR A 866 -4.13 -20.25 -27.11
CA THR A 866 -3.57 -19.74 -28.38
C THR A 866 -2.37 -18.82 -28.16
N GLY A 867 -1.88 -18.67 -26.93
CA GLY A 867 -0.64 -17.94 -26.64
C GLY A 867 0.59 -18.81 -26.87
N GLY A 868 1.78 -18.22 -26.72
CA GLY A 868 3.04 -18.91 -26.97
C GLY A 868 3.49 -19.90 -25.90
N PRO A 869 4.38 -20.86 -26.24
CA PRO A 869 4.93 -21.83 -25.31
C PRO A 869 5.72 -21.17 -24.19
N THR A 870 5.64 -21.70 -22.97
CA THR A 870 6.42 -21.18 -21.83
C THR A 870 7.87 -21.63 -21.89
N ALA A 871 8.81 -20.71 -21.74
CA ALA A 871 10.24 -20.97 -21.76
C ALA A 871 10.65 -21.98 -20.66
N PRO A 872 11.52 -22.96 -20.96
CA PRO A 872 12.06 -23.87 -19.95
C PRO A 872 13.11 -23.16 -19.06
N PRO A 873 13.41 -23.70 -17.86
CA PRO A 873 14.55 -23.23 -17.08
C PRO A 873 15.85 -23.28 -17.88
N GLY A 874 16.69 -22.24 -17.72
CA GLY A 874 17.94 -22.08 -18.45
C GLY A 874 18.43 -20.64 -18.52
N THR A 875 19.52 -20.43 -19.25
CA THR A 875 20.12 -19.12 -19.50
C THR A 875 19.53 -18.49 -20.76
N TYR A 876 19.22 -17.21 -20.67
CA TYR A 876 18.69 -16.39 -21.75
C TYR A 876 19.46 -15.07 -21.82
N GLN A 877 19.30 -14.35 -22.93
CA GLN A 877 19.88 -13.02 -23.11
C GLN A 877 18.78 -12.03 -23.50
N VAL A 878 18.99 -10.78 -23.14
CA VAL A 878 18.22 -9.64 -23.64
C VAL A 878 19.16 -8.67 -24.32
N ARG A 879 18.79 -8.21 -25.51
CA ARG A 879 19.52 -7.21 -26.28
C ARG A 879 18.64 -6.00 -26.52
N LEU A 880 19.15 -4.81 -26.21
CA LEU A 880 18.51 -3.54 -26.53
C LEU A 880 19.31 -2.87 -27.64
N THR A 881 18.63 -2.39 -28.69
CA THR A 881 19.27 -1.74 -29.84
C THR A 881 18.54 -0.44 -30.18
N TRP A 882 19.29 0.64 -30.39
CA TRP A 882 18.82 1.96 -30.82
C TRP A 882 19.87 2.58 -31.76
N GLY A 883 19.54 2.73 -33.04
CA GLY A 883 20.53 3.13 -34.06
C GLY A 883 21.70 2.15 -34.10
N ASP A 884 22.92 2.68 -34.01
CA ASP A 884 24.16 1.89 -33.94
C ASP A 884 24.50 1.43 -32.51
N TRP A 885 23.79 1.92 -31.48
CA TRP A 885 24.02 1.51 -30.10
C TRP A 885 23.30 0.19 -29.81
N SER A 886 24.00 -0.76 -29.20
CA SER A 886 23.43 -2.02 -28.72
C SER A 886 24.11 -2.51 -27.47
N GLN A 887 23.34 -3.07 -26.53
CA GLN A 887 23.86 -3.73 -25.34
C GLN A 887 23.11 -5.05 -25.12
N THR A 888 23.84 -6.09 -24.71
CA THR A 888 23.28 -7.41 -24.38
C THR A 888 23.58 -7.75 -22.93
N GLN A 889 22.58 -8.28 -22.22
CA GLN A 889 22.69 -8.76 -20.84
C GLN A 889 22.16 -10.19 -20.73
N SER A 890 22.83 -11.03 -19.93
CA SER A 890 22.39 -12.40 -19.65
C SER A 890 21.55 -12.46 -18.37
N PHE A 891 20.55 -13.34 -18.34
CA PHE A 891 19.74 -13.65 -17.17
C PHE A 891 19.35 -15.13 -17.13
N THR A 892 18.92 -15.59 -15.95
CA THR A 892 18.56 -16.99 -15.71
C THR A 892 17.06 -17.12 -15.41
N VAL A 893 16.43 -18.13 -15.99
CA VAL A 893 15.09 -18.60 -15.63
C VAL A 893 15.23 -19.89 -14.83
N VAL A 894 14.67 -19.93 -13.63
CA VAL A 894 14.61 -21.13 -12.78
C VAL A 894 13.16 -21.60 -12.62
N LYS A 895 12.96 -22.89 -12.32
CA LYS A 895 11.63 -23.41 -11.99
C LYS A 895 11.16 -22.90 -10.62
N ASP A 896 9.85 -22.96 -10.40
CA ASP A 896 9.29 -22.79 -9.06
C ASP A 896 9.90 -23.84 -8.10
N PRO A 897 10.58 -23.43 -7.01
CA PRO A 897 11.24 -24.35 -6.10
C PRO A 897 10.28 -25.30 -5.37
N ARG A 898 8.96 -25.02 -5.38
CA ARG A 898 7.95 -25.93 -4.84
C ARG A 898 7.68 -27.14 -5.74
N TRP A 899 8.13 -27.12 -7.00
CA TRP A 899 7.89 -28.20 -7.94
C TRP A 899 8.97 -29.28 -7.83
N SER A 900 8.54 -30.52 -7.66
CA SER A 900 9.42 -31.71 -7.65
C SER A 900 9.90 -32.14 -9.04
N VAL A 901 9.33 -31.60 -10.12
CA VAL A 901 9.68 -31.94 -11.51
C VAL A 901 11.11 -31.53 -11.87
N SER A 902 11.80 -32.30 -12.71
CA SER A 902 13.16 -31.95 -13.14
C SER A 902 13.17 -30.89 -14.25
N ASP A 903 14.29 -30.18 -14.41
CA ASP A 903 14.47 -29.26 -15.55
C ASP A 903 14.46 -30.02 -16.88
N GLU A 904 14.87 -31.30 -16.89
CA GLU A 904 14.80 -32.16 -18.08
C GLU A 904 13.36 -32.43 -18.49
N ASP A 905 12.48 -32.68 -17.53
CA ASP A 905 11.05 -32.89 -17.80
C ASP A 905 10.40 -31.64 -18.40
N LEU A 906 10.74 -30.45 -17.88
CA LEU A 906 10.27 -29.17 -18.43
C LEU A 906 10.84 -28.88 -19.82
N ARG A 907 12.08 -29.30 -20.10
CA ARG A 907 12.65 -29.25 -21.46
C ARG A 907 11.95 -30.23 -22.41
N ALA A 908 11.64 -31.44 -21.96
CA ALA A 908 10.89 -32.43 -22.74
C ALA A 908 9.48 -31.92 -23.07
N GLN A 909 8.82 -31.30 -22.09
CA GLN A 909 7.53 -30.63 -22.27
C GLN A 909 7.61 -29.52 -23.32
N PHE A 910 8.59 -28.62 -23.20
CA PHE A 910 8.80 -27.54 -24.16
C PHE A 910 9.06 -28.07 -25.57
N LYS A 911 9.91 -29.10 -25.69
CA LYS A 911 10.23 -29.75 -26.98
C LYS A 911 8.98 -30.30 -27.66
N LEU A 912 8.13 -31.04 -26.95
CA LEU A 912 6.88 -31.55 -27.52
C LEU A 912 5.91 -30.41 -27.84
N THR A 913 5.79 -29.41 -26.96
CA THR A 913 4.93 -28.24 -27.18
C THR A 913 5.30 -27.51 -28.47
N MET A 914 6.60 -27.28 -28.72
CA MET A 914 7.09 -26.67 -29.96
C MET A 914 6.78 -27.54 -31.19
N ALA A 915 6.90 -28.87 -31.08
CA ALA A 915 6.58 -29.79 -32.17
C ALA A 915 5.07 -29.78 -32.51
N VAL A 916 4.20 -29.70 -31.51
CA VAL A 916 2.74 -29.57 -31.71
C VAL A 916 2.41 -28.19 -32.30
N LEU A 917 3.04 -27.12 -31.81
CA LEU A 917 2.88 -25.76 -32.34
C LEU A 917 3.22 -25.70 -33.83
N GLU A 918 4.31 -26.34 -34.25
CA GLU A 918 4.70 -26.36 -35.66
C GLU A 918 3.65 -27.05 -36.53
N LYS A 919 3.06 -28.15 -36.05
CA LYS A 919 1.96 -28.82 -36.75
C LYS A 919 0.71 -27.94 -36.82
N LEU A 920 0.42 -27.19 -35.77
CA LEU A 920 -0.69 -26.22 -35.79
C LEU A 920 -0.46 -25.11 -36.82
N ASN A 921 0.76 -24.57 -36.90
CA ASN A 921 1.14 -23.60 -37.91
C ASN A 921 1.02 -24.16 -39.33
N GLU A 922 1.44 -25.40 -39.53
CA GLU A 922 1.34 -26.11 -40.81
C GLU A 922 -0.12 -26.26 -41.24
N THR A 923 -1.01 -26.68 -40.33
CA THR A 923 -2.46 -26.74 -40.56
C THR A 923 -3.03 -25.38 -40.99
N HIS A 924 -2.72 -24.30 -40.25
CA HIS A 924 -3.23 -22.98 -40.61
C HIS A 924 -2.58 -22.38 -41.86
N ASN A 925 -1.35 -22.75 -42.19
CA ASN A 925 -0.75 -22.42 -43.48
C ASN A 925 -1.48 -23.10 -44.63
N ALA A 926 -1.82 -24.38 -44.51
CA ALA A 926 -2.62 -25.10 -45.51
C ALA A 926 -3.99 -24.43 -45.72
N ILE A 927 -4.67 -24.04 -44.63
CA ILE A 927 -5.94 -23.30 -44.71
C ILE A 927 -5.76 -21.95 -45.41
N ARG A 928 -4.68 -21.19 -45.13
CA ARG A 928 -4.38 -19.94 -45.85
C ARG A 928 -4.20 -20.18 -47.35
N THR A 929 -3.45 -21.21 -47.72
CA THR A 929 -3.22 -21.58 -49.12
C THR A 929 -4.55 -21.94 -49.81
N ILE A 930 -5.38 -22.78 -49.18
CA ILE A 930 -6.70 -23.15 -49.70
C ILE A 930 -7.57 -21.91 -49.94
N ARG A 931 -7.68 -21.03 -48.95
CA ARG A 931 -8.50 -19.81 -49.04
C ARG A 931 -8.01 -18.87 -50.14
N ALA A 932 -6.70 -18.65 -50.22
CA ALA A 932 -6.10 -17.78 -51.24
C ALA A 932 -6.26 -18.32 -52.67
N VAL A 933 -6.14 -19.64 -52.86
CA VAL A 933 -6.37 -20.28 -54.17
C VAL A 933 -7.85 -20.25 -54.51
N LYS A 934 -8.75 -20.56 -53.56
CA LYS A 934 -10.21 -20.52 -53.75
C LYS A 934 -10.69 -19.13 -54.17
N GLU A 935 -10.21 -18.08 -53.51
CA GLU A 935 -10.55 -16.69 -53.82
C GLU A 935 -10.11 -16.30 -55.24
N GLN A 936 -8.89 -16.67 -55.64
CA GLN A 936 -8.40 -16.43 -57.01
C GLN A 936 -9.21 -17.20 -58.06
N VAL A 937 -9.43 -18.50 -57.85
CA VAL A 937 -10.19 -19.36 -58.77
C VAL A 937 -11.60 -18.82 -58.95
N GLN A 938 -12.26 -18.42 -57.86
CA GLN A 938 -13.61 -17.89 -57.89
C GLN A 938 -13.67 -16.53 -58.61
N ALA A 939 -12.77 -15.60 -58.28
CA ALA A 939 -12.70 -14.30 -58.93
C ALA A 939 -12.41 -14.41 -60.44
N ILE A 940 -11.54 -15.34 -60.85
CA ILE A 940 -11.26 -15.61 -62.26
C ILE A 940 -12.49 -16.21 -62.95
N ALA A 941 -13.16 -17.19 -62.35
CA ALA A 941 -14.35 -17.82 -62.92
C ALA A 941 -15.50 -16.81 -63.11
N GLU A 942 -15.75 -15.95 -62.12
CA GLU A 942 -16.76 -14.90 -62.20
C GLU A 942 -16.45 -13.88 -63.30
N ARG A 943 -15.18 -13.43 -63.40
CA ARG A 943 -14.75 -12.54 -64.49
C ARG A 943 -14.86 -13.19 -65.86
N ALA A 944 -14.47 -14.46 -66.00
CA ALA A 944 -14.53 -15.20 -67.25
C ALA A 944 -15.98 -15.34 -67.75
N VAL A 945 -16.92 -15.67 -66.86
CA VAL A 945 -18.35 -15.74 -67.20
C VAL A 945 -18.89 -14.37 -67.63
N ASN A 946 -18.57 -13.32 -66.88
CA ASN A 946 -19.02 -11.96 -67.20
C ASN A 946 -18.43 -11.43 -68.53
N ALA A 947 -17.26 -11.92 -68.92
CA ALA A 947 -16.59 -11.57 -70.18
C ALA A 947 -16.98 -12.49 -71.36
N GLY A 948 -17.91 -13.43 -71.17
CA GLY A 948 -18.44 -14.27 -72.26
C GLY A 948 -17.58 -15.47 -72.65
N TYR A 949 -16.64 -15.89 -71.80
CA TYR A 949 -15.84 -17.10 -72.00
C TYR A 949 -16.67 -18.39 -71.78
N ASP A 950 -16.18 -19.52 -72.30
CA ASP A 950 -16.84 -20.83 -72.19
C ASP A 950 -17.11 -21.20 -70.71
N GLU A 951 -18.32 -21.69 -70.43
CA GLU A 951 -18.73 -22.23 -69.13
C GLU A 951 -17.82 -23.37 -68.61
N ALA A 952 -17.00 -23.97 -69.46
CA ALA A 952 -15.97 -24.94 -69.10
C ALA A 952 -15.02 -24.38 -68.02
N ILE A 953 -14.68 -23.08 -68.05
CA ILE A 953 -13.88 -22.44 -67.00
C ILE A 953 -14.63 -22.48 -65.67
N LYS A 954 -15.91 -22.07 -65.67
CA LYS A 954 -16.75 -22.09 -64.46
C LYS A 954 -16.91 -23.50 -63.91
N ARG A 955 -17.22 -24.48 -64.76
CA ARG A 955 -17.36 -25.89 -64.33
C ARG A 955 -16.07 -26.45 -63.72
N SER A 956 -14.92 -26.14 -64.33
CA SER A 956 -13.62 -26.58 -63.81
C SER A 956 -13.26 -25.88 -62.49
N ALA A 957 -13.55 -24.57 -62.38
CA ALA A 957 -13.38 -23.80 -61.17
C ALA A 957 -14.26 -24.35 -60.02
N ASP A 958 -15.55 -24.59 -60.27
CA ASP A 958 -16.48 -25.11 -59.27
C ASP A 958 -16.05 -26.52 -58.80
N ALA A 959 -15.54 -27.37 -59.70
CA ALA A 959 -15.00 -28.69 -59.36
C ALA A 959 -13.72 -28.60 -58.49
N LEU A 960 -12.81 -27.67 -58.81
CA LEU A 960 -11.60 -27.43 -58.03
C LEU A 960 -11.93 -26.86 -56.64
N ILE A 961 -12.81 -25.86 -56.57
CA ILE A 961 -13.28 -25.26 -55.31
C ILE A 961 -13.91 -26.33 -54.42
N LYS A 962 -14.75 -27.22 -54.97
CA LYS A 962 -15.37 -28.31 -54.22
C LYS A 962 -14.34 -29.23 -53.56
N LYS A 963 -13.27 -29.59 -54.28
CA LYS A 963 -12.15 -30.39 -53.72
C LYS A 963 -11.41 -29.64 -52.61
N LEU A 964 -11.11 -28.36 -52.84
CA LEU A 964 -10.45 -27.51 -51.85
C LEU A 964 -11.28 -27.33 -50.57
N VAL A 965 -12.59 -27.12 -50.69
CA VAL A 965 -13.53 -27.01 -49.55
C VAL A 965 -13.60 -28.31 -48.77
N ALA A 966 -13.64 -29.46 -49.45
CA ALA A 966 -13.68 -30.76 -48.77
C ALA A 966 -12.45 -30.96 -47.86
N ILE A 967 -11.27 -30.51 -48.29
CA ILE A 967 -10.04 -30.53 -47.46
C ILE A 967 -10.12 -29.49 -46.34
N GLU A 968 -10.53 -28.25 -46.65
CA GLU A 968 -10.68 -27.16 -45.66
C GLU A 968 -11.56 -27.61 -44.48
N GLU A 969 -12.69 -28.27 -44.76
CA GLU A 969 -13.65 -28.74 -43.76
C GLU A 969 -13.14 -29.89 -42.87
N GLN A 970 -12.06 -30.58 -43.26
CA GLN A 970 -11.36 -31.52 -42.38
C GLN A 970 -10.30 -30.83 -41.52
N LEU A 971 -9.69 -29.75 -42.03
CA LEU A 971 -8.67 -28.99 -41.32
C LEU A 971 -9.29 -28.03 -40.28
N ILE A 972 -10.37 -27.34 -40.62
CA ILE A 972 -11.06 -26.34 -39.79
C ILE A 972 -12.58 -26.46 -39.90
N GLN A 973 -13.30 -26.22 -38.81
CA GLN A 973 -14.76 -26.18 -38.81
C GLN A 973 -15.24 -24.81 -39.34
N THR A 974 -15.69 -24.78 -40.60
CA THR A 974 -16.06 -23.54 -41.32
C THR A 974 -17.36 -22.91 -40.82
N LYS A 975 -18.20 -23.65 -40.08
CA LYS A 975 -19.47 -23.16 -39.52
C LYS A 975 -19.33 -22.45 -38.17
N ASN A 976 -18.15 -22.48 -37.56
CA ASN A 976 -17.95 -21.85 -36.26
C ASN A 976 -17.74 -20.34 -36.43
N GLU A 977 -18.62 -19.55 -35.81
CA GLU A 977 -18.53 -18.09 -35.76
C GLU A 977 -18.37 -17.59 -34.31
N SER A 978 -18.74 -18.42 -33.33
CA SER A 978 -18.70 -18.15 -31.89
C SER A 978 -18.02 -19.27 -31.10
N ARG A 979 -17.49 -18.95 -29.91
CA ARG A 979 -16.70 -19.89 -29.08
C ARG A 979 -17.47 -21.09 -28.55
N GLN A 980 -18.80 -21.04 -28.54
CA GLN A 980 -19.65 -22.14 -28.08
C GLN A 980 -20.20 -22.97 -29.24
N ASP A 981 -20.05 -22.50 -30.49
CA ASP A 981 -20.42 -23.28 -31.69
C ASP A 981 -19.72 -24.64 -31.80
N PRO A 982 -18.48 -24.83 -31.31
CA PRO A 982 -17.86 -26.15 -31.25
C PRO A 982 -18.65 -27.22 -30.47
N ILE A 983 -19.67 -26.83 -29.68
CA ILE A 983 -20.62 -27.77 -29.06
C ILE A 983 -21.61 -28.32 -30.10
N ASN A 984 -22.03 -27.50 -31.07
CA ASN A 984 -22.98 -27.85 -32.12
C ASN A 984 -22.29 -28.41 -33.38
N PHE A 985 -21.12 -27.88 -33.73
CA PHE A 985 -20.35 -28.29 -34.90
C PHE A 985 -19.02 -28.90 -34.44
N PRO A 986 -18.79 -30.21 -34.66
CA PRO A 986 -17.62 -30.90 -34.14
C PRO A 986 -16.30 -30.19 -34.50
N PRO A 987 -15.40 -29.96 -33.51
CA PRO A 987 -14.08 -29.40 -33.77
C PRO A 987 -13.28 -30.29 -34.72
N ARG A 988 -12.53 -29.67 -35.63
CA ARG A 988 -11.74 -30.34 -36.67
C ARG A 988 -10.26 -30.44 -36.27
N LEU A 989 -9.41 -30.82 -37.21
CA LEU A 989 -8.01 -31.15 -36.94
C LEU A 989 -7.23 -30.00 -36.29
N ASP A 990 -7.48 -28.75 -36.68
CA ASP A 990 -6.88 -27.56 -36.07
C ASP A 990 -7.11 -27.50 -34.55
N ASN A 991 -8.36 -27.71 -34.12
CA ASN A 991 -8.78 -27.71 -32.74
C ASN A 991 -8.23 -28.92 -31.98
N GLN A 992 -8.11 -30.09 -32.62
CA GLN A 992 -7.51 -31.27 -31.99
C GLN A 992 -6.01 -31.06 -31.71
N ILE A 993 -5.29 -30.45 -32.65
CA ILE A 993 -3.87 -30.09 -32.47
C ILE A 993 -3.75 -28.98 -31.41
N ALA A 994 -4.60 -27.96 -31.45
CA ALA A 994 -4.61 -26.87 -30.48
C ALA A 994 -4.96 -27.34 -29.05
N TYR A 995 -5.83 -28.34 -28.92
CA TYR A 995 -6.15 -28.95 -27.64
C TYR A 995 -4.97 -29.73 -27.08
N LEU A 996 -4.30 -30.57 -27.90
CA LEU A 996 -3.08 -31.24 -27.48
C LEU A 996 -1.99 -30.23 -27.09
N TYR A 997 -1.84 -29.15 -27.87
CA TYR A 997 -0.92 -28.05 -27.55
C TYR A 997 -1.19 -27.48 -26.16
N THR A 998 -2.47 -27.26 -25.83
CA THR A 998 -2.92 -26.74 -24.54
C THR A 998 -2.58 -27.68 -23.40
N VAL A 999 -2.90 -28.97 -23.55
CA VAL A 999 -2.62 -30.01 -22.55
C VAL A 999 -1.13 -30.09 -22.27
N VAL A 1000 -0.30 -30.17 -23.32
CA VAL A 1000 1.16 -30.30 -23.16
C VAL A 1000 1.74 -29.01 -22.57
N ASN A 1001 1.37 -27.83 -23.07
CA ASN A 1001 1.92 -26.55 -22.60
C ASN A 1001 1.59 -26.27 -21.13
N PHE A 1002 0.42 -26.73 -20.65
CA PHE A 1002 0.01 -26.50 -19.26
C PHE A 1002 0.42 -27.58 -18.25
N GLN A 1003 1.09 -28.65 -18.68
CA GLN A 1003 1.39 -29.77 -17.79
C GLN A 1003 2.44 -29.46 -16.70
N ASP A 1004 3.38 -28.53 -16.95
CA ASP A 1004 4.54 -28.22 -16.10
C ASP A 1004 5.26 -29.47 -15.58
N ALA A 1005 5.29 -30.53 -16.40
CA ALA A 1005 5.90 -31.82 -16.13
C ALA A 1005 6.20 -32.53 -17.45
N ARG A 1006 6.87 -33.68 -17.39
CA ARG A 1006 7.14 -34.51 -18.57
C ARG A 1006 5.82 -34.88 -19.26
N PRO A 1007 5.70 -34.72 -20.59
CA PRO A 1007 4.49 -35.13 -21.29
C PRO A 1007 4.18 -36.60 -21.06
N THR A 1008 2.90 -36.93 -20.86
CA THR A 1008 2.49 -38.32 -20.68
C THR A 1008 2.72 -39.12 -21.98
N LYS A 1009 2.80 -40.44 -21.88
CA LYS A 1009 2.88 -41.32 -23.06
C LYS A 1009 1.75 -41.03 -24.06
N GLY A 1010 0.53 -40.82 -23.57
CA GLY A 1010 -0.63 -40.48 -24.38
C GLY A 1010 -0.49 -39.17 -25.15
N CYS A 1011 0.26 -38.18 -24.63
CA CYS A 1011 0.55 -36.95 -25.38
C CYS A 1011 1.43 -37.23 -26.61
N TYR A 1012 2.43 -38.11 -26.48
CA TYR A 1012 3.28 -38.50 -27.59
C TYR A 1012 2.54 -39.36 -28.62
N GLU A 1013 1.72 -40.30 -28.16
CA GLU A 1013 0.87 -41.14 -29.03
C GLU A 1013 -0.11 -40.25 -29.82
N ARG A 1014 -0.86 -39.38 -29.13
CA ARG A 1014 -1.80 -38.46 -29.78
C ARG A 1014 -1.11 -37.51 -30.75
N PHE A 1015 0.12 -37.06 -30.44
CA PHE A 1015 0.92 -36.28 -31.38
C PHE A 1015 1.23 -37.04 -32.67
N GLN A 1016 1.57 -38.34 -32.58
CA GLN A 1016 1.81 -39.15 -33.78
C GLN A 1016 0.54 -39.37 -34.59
N ASP A 1017 -0.61 -39.62 -33.93
CA ASP A 1017 -1.90 -39.76 -34.61
C ASP A 1017 -2.23 -38.52 -35.42
N LEU A 1018 -2.21 -37.35 -34.77
CA LEU A 1018 -2.53 -36.07 -35.39
C LEU A 1018 -1.53 -35.68 -36.49
N LYS A 1019 -0.25 -36.00 -36.29
CA LYS A 1019 0.80 -35.78 -37.31
C LYS A 1019 0.53 -36.62 -38.55
N LYS A 1020 0.13 -37.89 -38.39
CA LYS A 1020 -0.18 -38.79 -39.49
C LYS A 1020 -1.44 -38.33 -40.24
N GLU A 1021 -2.48 -37.93 -39.50
CA GLU A 1021 -3.73 -37.40 -40.06
C GLU A 1021 -3.49 -36.12 -40.87
N LEU A 1022 -2.74 -35.16 -40.31
CA LEU A 1022 -2.35 -33.94 -41.02
C LEU A 1022 -1.56 -34.24 -42.30
N ALA A 1023 -0.58 -35.15 -42.23
CA ALA A 1023 0.22 -35.52 -43.41
C ALA A 1023 -0.64 -36.08 -44.55
N GLY A 1024 -1.72 -36.82 -44.23
CA GLY A 1024 -2.69 -37.29 -45.22
C GLY A 1024 -3.39 -36.15 -45.95
N HIS A 1025 -3.93 -35.18 -45.21
CA HIS A 1025 -4.62 -34.02 -45.80
C HIS A 1025 -3.68 -33.09 -46.57
N LEU A 1026 -2.43 -32.94 -46.12
CA LEU A 1026 -1.42 -32.15 -46.85
C LEU A 1026 -1.05 -32.81 -48.18
N ALA A 1027 -0.90 -34.14 -48.22
CA ALA A 1027 -0.63 -34.87 -49.46
C ALA A 1027 -1.81 -34.80 -50.45
N GLU A 1028 -3.04 -34.83 -49.93
CA GLU A 1028 -4.25 -34.61 -50.73
C GLU A 1028 -4.28 -33.19 -51.31
N LEU A 1029 -3.98 -32.18 -50.49
CA LEU A 1029 -3.87 -30.79 -50.93
C LEU A 1029 -2.79 -30.62 -52.01
N ASP A 1030 -1.60 -31.18 -51.81
CA ASP A 1030 -0.51 -31.13 -52.80
C ASP A 1030 -0.93 -31.80 -54.13
N THR A 1031 -1.72 -32.88 -54.07
CA THR A 1031 -2.26 -33.52 -55.27
C THR A 1031 -3.25 -32.61 -56.00
N VAL A 1032 -4.16 -31.97 -55.28
CA VAL A 1032 -5.12 -31.01 -55.85
C VAL A 1032 -4.40 -29.79 -56.43
N LEU A 1033 -3.39 -29.25 -55.74
CA LEU A 1033 -2.63 -28.09 -56.21
C LEU A 1033 -1.72 -28.40 -57.40
N SER A 1034 -1.15 -29.60 -57.48
CA SER A 1034 -0.27 -29.98 -58.60
C SER A 1034 -1.03 -30.45 -59.83
N LYS A 1035 -2.07 -31.28 -59.66
CA LYS A 1035 -2.82 -31.87 -60.77
C LYS A 1035 -4.04 -31.05 -61.16
N ASP A 1036 -4.96 -30.82 -60.23
CA ASP A 1036 -6.25 -30.20 -60.56
C ASP A 1036 -6.11 -28.70 -60.85
N LEU A 1037 -5.39 -27.97 -60.00
CA LEU A 1037 -5.05 -26.57 -60.26
C LEU A 1037 -4.12 -26.43 -61.47
N GLY A 1038 -3.20 -27.38 -61.69
CA GLY A 1038 -2.37 -27.41 -62.90
C GLY A 1038 -3.19 -27.56 -64.18
N ALA A 1039 -4.18 -28.46 -64.17
CA ALA A 1039 -5.13 -28.63 -65.27
C ALA A 1039 -6.00 -27.38 -65.48
N PHE A 1040 -6.48 -26.76 -64.40
CA PHE A 1040 -7.23 -25.51 -64.46
C PHE A 1040 -6.39 -24.38 -65.06
N ASN A 1041 -5.14 -24.19 -64.63
CA ASN A 1041 -4.23 -23.21 -65.20
C ASN A 1041 -3.92 -23.48 -66.68
N THR A 1042 -3.82 -24.75 -67.09
CA THR A 1042 -3.66 -25.12 -68.51
C THR A 1042 -4.89 -24.74 -69.34
N LEU A 1043 -6.09 -24.84 -68.76
CA LEU A 1043 -7.32 -24.36 -69.40
C LEU A 1043 -7.32 -22.83 -69.53
N LEU A 1044 -6.94 -22.11 -68.46
CA LEU A 1044 -6.84 -20.65 -68.50
C LEU A 1044 -5.83 -20.17 -69.54
N ASP A 1045 -4.69 -20.85 -69.70
CA ASP A 1045 -3.68 -20.54 -70.71
C ASP A 1045 -4.22 -20.63 -72.14
N ARG A 1046 -5.04 -21.66 -72.43
CA ARG A 1046 -5.66 -21.86 -73.74
C ARG A 1046 -6.62 -20.73 -74.10
N GLU A 1047 -7.30 -20.20 -73.09
CA GLU A 1047 -8.28 -19.12 -73.22
C GLU A 1047 -7.65 -17.72 -73.02
N HIS A 1048 -6.31 -17.64 -72.88
CA HIS A 1048 -5.56 -16.40 -72.63
C HIS A 1048 -6.02 -15.63 -71.38
N VAL A 1049 -6.42 -16.34 -70.33
CA VAL A 1049 -6.83 -15.79 -69.03
C VAL A 1049 -5.67 -15.90 -68.01
N GLU A 1050 -5.57 -14.93 -67.11
CA GLU A 1050 -4.53 -14.88 -66.08
C GLU A 1050 -4.57 -16.13 -65.16
N ARG A 1051 -3.40 -16.72 -64.88
CA ARG A 1051 -3.26 -17.93 -64.06
C ARG A 1051 -3.55 -17.66 -62.57
N VAL A 1052 -3.97 -18.71 -61.88
CA VAL A 1052 -3.99 -18.74 -60.41
C VAL A 1052 -2.59 -19.06 -59.88
N ILE A 1053 -2.13 -18.28 -58.92
CA ILE A 1053 -0.82 -18.43 -58.29
C ILE A 1053 -1.00 -19.02 -56.89
N VAL A 1054 -0.28 -20.11 -56.61
CA VAL A 1054 -0.17 -20.63 -55.25
C VAL A 1054 0.76 -19.70 -54.45
N PRO A 1055 0.31 -19.12 -53.33
CA PRO A 1055 1.17 -18.26 -52.53
C PRO A 1055 2.42 -19.01 -52.06
N THR A 1056 3.61 -18.53 -52.44
CA THR A 1056 4.86 -19.08 -51.90
C THR A 1056 5.00 -18.69 -50.43
N LYS A 1057 5.48 -19.62 -49.59
CA LYS A 1057 5.73 -19.41 -48.16
C LYS A 1057 6.53 -18.10 -47.95
N LYS A 1058 5.93 -17.09 -47.32
CA LYS A 1058 6.64 -15.97 -46.68
C LYS A 1058 6.69 -16.19 -45.17
#